data_AF-A0A7R9ME29-F1
#
_entry.id   AF-A0A7R9ME29-F1
#
_cell.length_a   1.000
_cell.length_b   1.000
_cell.length_c   1.000
_cell.angle_alpha   90.00
_cell.angle_beta   90.00
_cell.angle_gamma   90.00
#
_symmetry.space_group_name_H-M   'P 1'
#
loop_
_entity.id
_entity.type
_entity.pdbx_description
1 polymer ?
#
loop_
_entity_poly.entity_id
_entity_poly.type
_entity_poly.pdbx_seq_one_letter_code
_entity_poly.pdbx_strand_id
1 'polypeptide(L)'
;DNFAEKTCCTVILDTNINIGEALISKGLATVVKYRPDDDARASAYDSFLAAESKAQKSNKGIHSDNKDAGIVRIVDLSTDQSKAKQYLPFLLRNQSARKEASVEFVFPSSSKLKLFVPKENCLLNLILVGISSPKNNELIGSEAHNFVKQRIHQKDVQMSIEAIDKVGNFIGWLYFEHNNTQHNLAVELIRNGYASVRDINKSNELNAAEAEAKRQKLGVWKDYKEEEHNEALEEAITEELNEKESSDLAHRKKVIVTNISSGLSSFHAQYVDDGPKLEELGLSSFHAQYVDDGPKLEELLTELREELTANPPLPGAYKPSKGDLVVAKFSVDQLWYRAKIEKIVSNNEIQVLYVDYGNRETVNSRNIAAMPSSKFSGPSPAAKEYALAFVRLDTDPDFVDEVRNAFSDETADRVLLLKSEYKDASGLEAVTLVDEETKKDIVLQLVSDGLFFVDFNAGQRSNRVANIAQILDKEAVRKRWIEANGKEPTTEDVQRMHDNFIPQVLSSLTKYSNVIEGVADVVKRLKRAPFSLKIGSTTGYPKEVLKILLQASSTQGFIPDASVCLEEVPEANPSQPSPAPLWLCAIRLGLSPIEFKVDDSVNGIAEGLLAGVWTVGIAKTSSYVGLNEQQLDELKSAELRMRLQRAYDALSGSGAHYVIDTIADLPVVIDDINRRLANGEKP
;
A
#
# COMPACT_ATOMS: atom_id res chain seq x y z
N ASP A 1 34.02 -20.41 33.15
CA ASP A 1 34.80 -19.52 32.27
C ASP A 1 34.03 -19.00 31.03
N ASN A 2 32.69 -18.90 31.07
CA ASN A 2 31.87 -18.37 29.95
C ASN A 2 31.38 -16.93 30.19
N PHE A 3 32.12 -16.10 30.93
CA PHE A 3 31.76 -14.68 31.07
C PHE A 3 32.48 -13.88 29.98
N ALA A 4 31.74 -12.99 29.32
CA ALA A 4 32.32 -12.04 28.38
C ALA A 4 33.43 -11.23 29.08
N GLU A 5 34.55 -11.01 28.39
CA GLU A 5 35.67 -10.21 28.87
C GLU A 5 35.17 -8.82 29.31
N LYS A 6 35.62 -8.34 30.48
CA LYS A 6 35.24 -7.03 31.02
C LYS A 6 36.48 -6.15 31.16
N THR A 7 36.51 -5.04 30.43
CA THR A 7 37.52 -4.00 30.62
C THR A 7 37.11 -3.10 31.80
N CYS A 8 37.77 -3.24 32.93
CA CYS A 8 37.56 -2.39 34.11
C CYS A 8 38.44 -1.13 34.01
N CYS A 9 37.87 0.05 34.22
CA CYS A 9 38.58 1.33 34.14
C CYS A 9 38.11 2.31 35.22
N THR A 10 38.89 3.38 35.43
CA THR A 10 38.51 4.52 36.29
C THR A 10 37.97 5.64 35.40
N VAL A 11 36.75 6.11 35.68
CA VAL A 11 36.10 7.19 34.93
C VAL A 11 36.05 8.45 35.79
N ILE A 12 36.70 9.51 35.30
CA ILE A 12 36.77 10.82 35.96
C ILE A 12 36.21 11.86 34.99
N LEU A 13 35.26 12.67 35.46
CA LEU A 13 34.72 13.79 34.69
C LEU A 13 35.75 14.93 34.59
N ASP A 14 35.56 15.82 33.62
CA ASP A 14 36.30 17.09 33.49
C ASP A 14 36.22 17.99 34.74
N THR A 15 35.13 17.87 35.49
CA THR A 15 34.94 18.46 36.82
C THR A 15 35.75 17.77 37.94
N ASN A 16 36.63 16.84 37.58
CA ASN A 16 37.47 16.03 38.47
C ASN A 16 36.69 15.13 39.45
N ILE A 17 35.46 14.73 39.08
CA ILE A 17 34.63 13.82 39.86
C ILE A 17 34.88 12.38 39.41
N ASN A 18 35.30 11.52 40.33
CA ASN A 18 35.38 10.07 40.08
C ASN A 18 33.98 9.45 40.17
N ILE A 19 33.49 8.90 39.04
CA ILE A 19 32.13 8.34 38.94
C ILE A 19 31.93 7.13 39.85
N GLY A 20 32.93 6.24 39.93
CA GLY A 20 32.88 5.06 40.79
C GLY A 20 32.72 5.46 42.26
N GLU A 21 33.54 6.41 42.72
CA GLU A 21 33.47 6.94 44.08
C GLU A 21 32.13 7.61 44.36
N ALA A 22 31.61 8.41 43.42
CA ALA A 22 30.33 9.10 43.56
C ALA A 22 29.16 8.11 43.71
N LEU A 23 29.11 7.05 42.89
CA LEU A 23 28.09 5.99 42.98
C LEU A 23 28.17 5.25 44.32
N ILE A 24 29.37 4.85 44.74
CA ILE A 24 29.61 4.16 46.02
C ILE A 24 29.20 5.04 47.19
N SER A 25 29.57 6.33 47.19
CA SER A 25 29.26 7.26 48.29
C SER A 25 27.75 7.51 48.49
N LYS A 26 26.95 7.28 47.43
CA LYS A 26 25.48 7.35 47.45
C LYS A 26 24.83 5.99 47.76
N GLY A 27 25.61 4.92 47.91
CA GLY A 27 25.13 3.56 48.15
C GLY A 27 24.48 2.92 46.91
N LEU A 28 24.85 3.34 45.70
CA LEU A 28 24.34 2.79 44.44
C LEU A 28 25.22 1.66 43.88
N ALA A 29 26.40 1.44 44.48
CA ALA A 29 27.34 0.37 44.12
C ALA A 29 28.15 -0.06 45.37
N THR A 30 28.64 -1.30 45.38
CA THR A 30 29.59 -1.80 46.40
C THR A 30 31.01 -1.89 45.86
N VAL A 31 31.98 -1.92 46.77
CA VAL A 31 33.38 -2.14 46.44
C VAL A 31 33.66 -3.64 46.41
N VAL A 32 34.14 -4.14 45.28
CA VAL A 32 34.66 -5.51 45.17
C VAL A 32 35.86 -5.65 46.10
N LYS A 33 35.81 -6.62 47.02
CA LYS A 33 36.90 -6.85 47.98
C LYS A 33 37.94 -7.77 47.37
N TYR A 34 39.18 -7.29 47.29
CA TYR A 34 40.33 -8.04 46.81
C TYR A 34 41.17 -8.60 47.97
N ARG A 35 41.88 -9.70 47.72
CA ARG A 35 42.91 -10.19 48.65
C ARG A 35 44.11 -9.24 48.64
N PRO A 36 44.92 -9.17 49.71
CA PRO A 36 46.03 -8.22 49.82
C PRO A 36 47.08 -8.32 48.70
N ASP A 37 47.17 -9.49 48.06
CA ASP A 37 48.11 -9.90 47.03
C ASP A 37 47.52 -9.86 45.60
N ASP A 38 46.32 -9.29 45.43
CA ASP A 38 45.66 -9.19 44.13
C ASP A 38 45.89 -7.81 43.49
N ASP A 39 46.66 -7.80 42.40
CA ASP A 39 47.07 -6.59 41.68
C ASP A 39 45.97 -6.06 40.72
N ALA A 40 44.87 -6.81 40.51
CA ALA A 40 43.81 -6.44 39.57
C ALA A 40 42.73 -5.52 40.19
N ARG A 41 43.14 -4.43 40.86
CA ARG A 41 42.23 -3.48 41.54
C ARG A 41 42.27 -2.08 40.94
N ALA A 42 41.23 -1.29 41.26
CA ALA A 42 41.15 0.10 40.83
C ALA A 42 42.31 0.94 41.40
N SER A 43 42.81 1.91 40.64
CA SER A 43 43.88 2.80 41.10
C SER A 43 43.47 3.68 42.30
N ALA A 44 42.17 3.94 42.45
CA ALA A 44 41.57 4.70 43.57
C ALA A 44 40.90 3.80 44.62
N TYR A 45 41.37 2.56 44.79
CA TYR A 45 40.71 1.56 45.64
C TYR A 45 40.46 2.02 47.09
N ASP A 46 41.42 2.73 47.70
CA ASP A 46 41.28 3.22 49.08
C ASP A 46 40.19 4.30 49.22
N SER A 47 40.03 5.16 48.21
CA SER A 47 38.95 6.17 48.22
C SER A 47 37.58 5.51 48.07
N PHE A 48 37.48 4.44 47.28
CA PHE A 48 36.27 3.64 47.16
C PHE A 48 35.89 2.98 48.50
N LEU A 49 36.85 2.39 49.22
CA LEU A 49 36.62 1.82 50.56
C LEU A 49 36.12 2.89 51.56
N ALA A 50 36.70 4.08 51.53
CA ALA A 50 36.29 5.19 52.37
C ALA A 50 34.87 5.67 52.02
N ALA A 51 34.55 5.78 50.73
CA ALA A 51 33.22 6.14 50.24
C ALA A 51 32.15 5.12 50.64
N GLU A 52 32.47 3.82 50.57
CA GLU A 52 31.56 2.75 50.98
C GLU A 52 31.29 2.79 52.48
N SER A 53 32.33 2.97 53.30
CA SER A 53 32.17 3.13 54.75
C SER A 53 31.28 4.33 55.08
N LYS A 54 31.40 5.43 54.33
CA LYS A 54 30.55 6.62 54.48
C LYS A 54 29.10 6.33 54.11
N ALA A 55 28.86 5.60 53.01
CA ALA A 55 27.51 5.22 52.58
C ALA A 55 26.82 4.28 53.57
N GLN A 56 27.57 3.30 54.12
CA GLN A 56 27.12 2.40 55.18
C GLN A 56 26.74 3.16 56.45
N LYS A 57 27.64 4.02 56.96
CA LYS A 57 27.36 4.84 58.14
C LYS A 57 26.17 5.77 57.95
N SER A 58 25.94 6.22 56.72
CA SER A 58 24.84 7.13 56.38
C SER A 58 23.55 6.40 55.98
N ASN A 59 23.51 5.06 56.04
CA ASN A 59 22.35 4.23 55.75
C ASN A 59 21.73 4.49 54.35
N LYS A 60 22.58 4.67 53.32
CA LYS A 60 22.16 5.08 51.96
C LYS A 60 22.08 3.91 50.97
N GLY A 61 21.11 3.96 50.07
CA GLY A 61 20.97 3.05 48.93
C GLY A 61 20.89 1.59 49.36
N ILE A 62 21.75 0.73 48.82
CA ILE A 62 21.83 -0.71 49.15
C ILE A 62 22.21 -0.98 50.61
N HIS A 63 22.79 0.00 51.30
CA HIS A 63 23.10 -0.09 52.72
C HIS A 63 21.95 0.40 53.60
N SER A 64 20.82 0.82 53.01
CA SER A 64 19.63 1.28 53.73
C SER A 64 18.91 0.12 54.44
N ASP A 65 18.54 0.31 55.70
CA ASP A 65 17.68 -0.64 56.43
C ASP A 65 16.21 -0.64 55.94
N ASN A 66 15.83 0.35 55.12
CA ASN A 66 14.49 0.44 54.55
C ASN A 66 14.36 -0.47 53.32
N LYS A 67 13.65 -1.60 53.48
CA LYS A 67 13.42 -2.59 52.42
C LYS A 67 12.65 -2.04 51.20
N ASP A 68 11.92 -0.94 51.37
CA ASP A 68 11.18 -0.29 50.30
C ASP A 68 11.98 0.86 49.64
N ALA A 69 13.15 1.21 50.18
CA ALA A 69 14.00 2.25 49.59
C ALA A 69 14.53 1.80 48.22
N GLY A 70 14.12 2.52 47.17
CA GLY A 70 14.55 2.26 45.80
C GLY A 70 13.59 1.39 44.97
N ILE A 71 12.45 0.93 45.51
CA ILE A 71 11.45 0.23 44.72
C ILE A 71 10.68 1.24 43.85
N VAL A 72 11.00 1.27 42.56
CA VAL A 72 10.25 2.04 41.55
C VAL A 72 9.34 1.08 40.78
N ARG A 73 8.02 1.26 40.90
CA ARG A 73 7.04 0.42 40.19
C ARG A 73 6.71 1.05 38.84
N ILE A 74 7.40 0.65 37.78
CA ILE A 74 7.16 1.16 36.44
C ILE A 74 6.10 0.31 35.74
N VAL A 75 5.07 0.94 35.16
CA VAL A 75 4.08 0.26 34.34
C VAL A 75 4.55 0.25 32.89
N ASP A 76 4.79 -0.92 32.30
CA ASP A 76 5.12 -1.02 30.88
C ASP A 76 3.85 -1.12 30.02
N LEU A 77 3.50 -0.03 29.35
CA LEU A 77 2.35 0.05 28.44
C LEU A 77 2.67 -0.57 27.07
N SER A 78 3.96 -0.77 26.73
CA SER A 78 4.37 -1.30 25.43
C SER A 78 4.05 -2.79 25.24
N THR A 79 3.68 -3.49 26.32
CA THR A 79 3.39 -4.93 26.32
C THR A 79 1.92 -5.27 26.57
N ASP A 80 1.07 -4.26 26.83
CA ASP A 80 -0.33 -4.45 27.23
C ASP A 80 -1.22 -3.37 26.60
N GLN A 81 -1.81 -3.71 25.45
CA GLN A 81 -2.67 -2.84 24.66
C GLN A 81 -3.87 -2.30 25.46
N SER A 82 -4.48 -3.14 26.30
CA SER A 82 -5.64 -2.77 27.12
C SER A 82 -5.27 -1.71 28.14
N LYS A 83 -4.13 -1.86 28.82
CA LYS A 83 -3.62 -0.82 29.72
C LYS A 83 -3.20 0.45 28.97
N ALA A 84 -2.59 0.32 27.79
CA ALA A 84 -2.19 1.47 26.99
C ALA A 84 -3.40 2.34 26.61
N LYS A 85 -4.53 1.72 26.21
CA LYS A 85 -5.81 2.41 25.95
C LYS A 85 -6.38 3.09 27.21
N GLN A 86 -6.28 2.45 28.38
CA GLN A 86 -6.71 3.05 29.65
C GLN A 86 -5.87 4.28 30.03
N TYR A 87 -4.58 4.29 29.68
CA TYR A 87 -3.67 5.41 29.97
C TYR A 87 -3.78 6.57 28.97
N LEU A 88 -4.30 6.33 27.76
CA LEU A 88 -4.41 7.33 26.70
C LEU A 88 -5.08 8.65 27.14
N PRO A 89 -6.23 8.66 27.84
CA PRO A 89 -6.86 9.91 28.27
C PRO A 89 -5.99 10.74 29.22
N PHE A 90 -5.12 10.11 30.01
CA PHE A 90 -4.19 10.80 30.90
C PHE A 90 -3.01 11.38 30.12
N LEU A 91 -2.57 10.69 29.07
CA LEU A 91 -1.52 11.13 28.16
C LEU A 91 -1.98 12.26 27.23
N LEU A 92 -3.26 12.30 26.86
CA LEU A 92 -3.88 13.36 26.05
C LEU A 92 -4.35 14.58 26.88
N ARG A 93 -4.42 14.47 28.20
CA ARG A 93 -4.92 15.55 29.07
C ARG A 93 -4.01 16.78 28.93
N ASN A 94 -4.60 17.92 28.56
CA ASN A 94 -3.92 19.15 28.14
C ASN A 94 -3.09 18.98 26.86
N GLN A 95 -3.74 18.71 25.71
CA GLN A 95 -3.10 18.55 24.40
C GLN A 95 -2.11 19.67 24.03
N SER A 96 -2.30 20.89 24.54
CA SER A 96 -1.40 22.03 24.31
C SER A 96 -0.08 21.95 25.10
N ALA A 97 0.03 21.09 26.10
CA ALA A 97 1.20 20.95 26.97
C ALA A 97 2.01 19.70 26.60
N ARG A 98 3.27 19.91 26.21
CA ARG A 98 4.21 18.81 25.96
C ARG A 98 4.60 18.14 27.28
N LYS A 99 4.75 16.82 27.27
CA LYS A 99 5.09 16.01 28.44
C LYS A 99 6.56 15.65 28.45
N GLU A 100 7.19 15.73 29.62
CA GLU A 100 8.58 15.29 29.81
C GLU A 100 8.68 13.76 29.80
N ALA A 101 9.69 13.26 29.11
CA ALA A 101 10.01 11.84 29.02
C ALA A 101 11.53 11.64 28.86
N SER A 102 12.05 10.45 29.16
CA SER A 102 13.41 10.04 28.83
C SER A 102 13.41 8.95 27.77
N VAL A 103 14.36 9.01 26.84
CA VAL A 103 14.46 8.01 25.76
C VAL A 103 15.24 6.79 26.23
N GLU A 104 14.52 5.71 26.52
CA GLU A 104 15.11 4.44 26.98
C GLU A 104 15.68 3.61 25.82
N PHE A 105 15.02 3.65 24.66
CA PHE A 105 15.45 2.87 23.50
C PHE A 105 15.08 3.56 22.19
N VAL A 106 16.00 3.49 21.23
CA VAL A 106 15.77 3.89 19.84
C VAL A 106 15.65 2.61 19.02
N PHE A 107 14.56 2.41 18.29
CA PHE A 107 14.40 1.24 17.43
C PHE A 107 15.16 1.43 16.10
N PRO A 108 15.49 0.35 15.36
CA PRO A 108 16.20 0.45 14.07
C PRO A 108 15.51 1.35 13.04
N SER A 109 14.17 1.48 13.08
CA SER A 109 13.43 2.37 12.18
C SER A 109 13.69 3.85 12.42
N SER A 110 14.28 4.23 13.55
CA SER A 110 14.57 5.62 13.99
C SER A 110 13.34 6.50 14.24
N SER A 111 12.18 6.11 13.71
CA SER A 111 10.87 6.73 13.90
C SER A 111 10.05 6.12 15.04
N LYS A 112 10.51 5.00 15.63
CA LYS A 112 9.92 4.37 16.80
C LYS A 112 10.88 4.46 17.98
N LEU A 113 10.37 4.83 19.15
CA LEU A 113 11.14 5.09 20.36
C LEU A 113 10.45 4.45 21.56
N LYS A 114 11.21 3.93 22.53
CA LYS A 114 10.69 3.56 23.86
C LYS A 114 11.01 4.69 24.83
N LEU A 115 9.97 5.22 25.46
CA LEU A 115 10.05 6.38 26.34
C LEU A 115 9.62 5.99 27.75
N PHE A 116 10.34 6.49 28.75
CA PHE A 116 9.89 6.50 30.13
C PHE A 116 9.29 7.86 30.45
N VAL A 117 8.10 7.88 31.05
CA VAL A 117 7.37 9.10 31.40
C VAL A 117 7.37 9.22 32.92
N PRO A 118 8.23 10.08 33.53
CA PRO A 118 8.43 10.07 34.98
C PRO A 118 7.16 10.39 35.78
N LYS A 119 6.33 11.32 35.27
CA LYS A 119 5.13 11.80 35.96
C LYS A 119 4.04 10.73 36.05
N GLU A 120 3.87 9.94 35.01
CA GLU A 120 2.92 8.82 34.95
C GLU A 120 3.57 7.48 35.34
N ASN A 121 4.89 7.48 35.58
CA ASN A 121 5.71 6.35 35.97
C ASN A 121 5.50 5.12 35.07
N CYS A 122 5.49 5.36 33.76
CA CYS A 122 5.20 4.35 32.75
C CYS A 122 6.20 4.34 31.59
N LEU A 123 6.35 3.19 30.95
CA LEU A 123 7.05 3.02 29.69
C LEU A 123 6.05 2.93 28.56
N LEU A 124 6.34 3.55 27.43
CA LEU A 124 5.52 3.44 26.22
C LEU A 124 6.37 3.43 24.95
N ASN A 125 5.80 2.89 23.87
CA ASN A 125 6.36 3.05 22.54
C ASN A 125 5.72 4.26 21.86
N LEU A 126 6.54 5.20 21.38
CA LEU A 126 6.12 6.32 20.55
C LEU A 126 6.53 6.07 19.09
N ILE A 127 5.61 6.30 18.16
CA ILE A 127 5.83 6.37 16.72
C ILE A 127 5.66 7.82 16.29
N LEU A 128 6.65 8.34 15.56
CA LEU A 128 6.61 9.71 15.04
C LEU A 128 5.54 9.85 13.96
N VAL A 129 4.68 10.85 14.10
CA VAL A 129 3.62 11.14 13.12
C VAL A 129 4.19 11.81 11.87
N GLY A 130 3.55 11.52 10.73
CA GLY A 130 3.75 12.24 9.48
C GLY A 130 5.00 11.91 8.66
N ILE A 131 5.78 10.94 9.11
CA ILE A 131 7.02 10.54 8.42
C ILE A 131 6.98 9.08 7.95
N SER A 132 7.74 8.80 6.90
CA SER A 132 8.03 7.47 6.40
C SER A 132 9.53 7.19 6.49
N SER A 133 9.89 6.14 7.22
CA SER A 133 11.28 5.68 7.29
C SER A 133 11.63 4.88 6.04
N PRO A 134 12.83 5.05 5.46
CA PRO A 134 13.24 4.30 4.29
C PRO A 134 13.45 2.82 4.63
N LYS A 135 12.46 1.99 4.32
CA LYS A 135 12.48 0.54 4.65
C LYS A 135 13.47 -0.26 3.80
N ASN A 136 13.85 0.24 2.63
CA ASN A 136 14.62 -0.48 1.61
C ASN A 136 16.09 -0.01 1.49
N ASN A 137 16.55 0.88 2.38
CA ASN A 137 17.92 1.42 2.34
C ASN A 137 18.60 1.25 3.71
N GLU A 138 19.32 0.14 3.90
CA GLU A 138 19.96 -0.22 5.16
C GLU A 138 21.03 0.80 5.61
N LEU A 139 21.72 1.45 4.67
CA LEU A 139 22.74 2.46 4.96
C LEU A 139 22.10 3.71 5.56
N ILE A 140 21.09 4.28 4.89
CA ILE A 140 20.37 5.45 5.39
C ILE A 140 19.66 5.12 6.70
N GLY A 141 19.06 3.93 6.81
CA GLY A 141 18.44 3.46 8.05
C GLY A 141 19.43 3.40 9.22
N SER A 142 20.66 2.93 8.97
CA SER A 142 21.72 2.87 9.98
C SER A 142 22.26 4.26 10.36
N GLU A 143 22.43 5.15 9.38
CA GLU A 143 22.81 6.56 9.61
C GLU A 143 21.74 7.30 10.42
N ALA A 144 20.47 7.12 10.06
CA ALA A 144 19.33 7.66 10.80
C ALA A 144 19.32 7.15 12.25
N HIS A 145 19.55 5.85 12.45
CA HIS A 145 19.55 5.24 13.77
C HIS A 145 20.68 5.79 14.64
N ASN A 146 21.87 5.94 14.07
CA ASN A 146 23.02 6.53 14.75
C ASN A 146 22.78 8.02 15.05
N PHE A 147 22.20 8.77 14.11
CA PHE A 147 21.84 10.16 14.30
C PHE A 147 20.90 10.33 15.50
N VAL A 148 19.79 9.59 15.54
CA VAL A 148 18.83 9.66 16.66
C VAL A 148 19.48 9.22 17.96
N LYS A 149 20.28 8.14 17.96
CA LYS A 149 20.98 7.67 19.15
C LYS A 149 21.92 8.71 19.74
N GLN A 150 22.79 9.31 18.93
CA GLN A 150 23.73 10.35 19.37
C GLN A 150 22.98 11.60 19.87
N ARG A 151 21.81 11.88 19.30
CA ARG A 151 21.02 13.06 19.64
C ARG A 151 20.29 12.93 20.96
N ILE A 152 19.54 11.84 21.15
CA ILE A 152 18.52 11.76 22.20
C ILE A 152 18.54 10.48 23.04
N HIS A 153 19.35 9.45 22.72
CA HIS A 153 19.36 8.23 23.54
C HIS A 153 19.80 8.53 24.98
N GLN A 154 19.03 8.05 25.95
CA GLN A 154 19.21 8.32 27.38
C GLN A 154 19.22 9.82 27.75
N LYS A 155 18.51 10.65 26.97
CA LYS A 155 18.30 12.07 27.28
C LYS A 155 16.84 12.37 27.56
N ASP A 156 16.64 13.47 28.28
CA ASP A 156 15.33 14.06 28.52
C ASP A 156 14.81 14.75 27.26
N VAL A 157 13.53 14.52 26.97
CA VAL A 157 12.82 14.99 25.78
C VAL A 157 11.41 15.42 26.18
N GLN A 158 10.76 16.13 25.27
CA GLN A 158 9.35 16.48 25.40
C GLN A 158 8.55 15.79 24.31
N MET A 159 7.38 15.25 24.63
CA MET A 159 6.52 14.57 23.65
C MET A 159 5.08 15.08 23.71
N SER A 160 4.36 14.91 22.62
CA SER A 160 2.91 15.11 22.55
C SER A 160 2.27 13.94 21.83
N ILE A 161 1.23 13.35 22.42
CA ILE A 161 0.52 12.21 21.86
C ILE A 161 -0.71 12.71 21.10
N GLU A 162 -0.98 12.10 19.94
CA GLU A 162 -2.16 12.36 19.13
C GLU A 162 -3.12 11.17 19.15
N ALA A 163 -2.57 9.96 18.99
CA ALA A 163 -3.36 8.74 18.89
C ALA A 163 -2.62 7.53 19.48
N ILE A 164 -3.27 6.37 19.43
CA ILE A 164 -2.68 5.07 19.72
C ILE A 164 -3.07 4.09 18.61
N ASP A 165 -2.15 3.26 18.16
CA ASP A 165 -2.42 2.21 17.18
C ASP A 165 -3.08 0.97 17.84
N LYS A 166 -3.51 0.02 17.00
CA LYS A 166 -4.14 -1.22 17.47
C LYS A 166 -3.19 -2.13 18.25
N VAL A 167 -1.87 -1.95 18.19
CA VAL A 167 -0.89 -2.78 18.92
C VAL A 167 -0.49 -2.12 20.25
N GLY A 168 -0.97 -0.91 20.53
CA GLY A 168 -0.68 -0.16 21.75
C GLY A 168 0.53 0.76 21.65
N ASN A 169 1.04 1.06 20.44
CA ASN A 169 2.04 2.10 20.26
C ASN A 169 1.33 3.46 20.14
N PHE A 170 1.85 4.45 20.85
CA PHE A 170 1.34 5.81 20.79
C PHE A 170 1.91 6.51 19.55
N ILE A 171 1.11 7.35 18.91
CA ILE A 171 1.49 8.14 17.74
C ILE A 171 1.55 9.60 18.15
N GLY A 172 2.62 10.30 17.78
CA GLY A 172 2.75 11.72 18.13
C GLY A 172 4.09 12.34 17.77
N TRP A 173 4.38 13.49 18.40
CA TRP A 173 5.59 14.28 18.16
C TRP A 173 6.57 14.16 19.31
N LEU A 174 7.86 14.33 18.99
CA LEU A 174 8.93 14.38 19.97
C LEU A 174 9.82 15.59 19.70
N TYR A 175 10.19 16.27 20.78
CA TYR A 175 10.98 17.47 20.81
C TYR A 175 12.18 17.27 21.74
N PHE A 176 13.33 17.77 21.34
CA PHE A 176 14.54 17.71 22.15
C PHE A 176 15.28 19.05 22.08
N GLU A 177 16.07 19.34 23.10
CA GLU A 177 16.90 20.53 23.13
C GLU A 177 18.31 20.21 22.62
N HIS A 178 18.80 21.07 21.74
CA HIS A 178 20.18 21.03 21.32
C HIS A 178 20.68 22.44 21.00
N ASN A 179 21.89 22.79 21.41
CA ASN A 179 22.45 24.14 21.25
C ASN A 179 21.53 25.26 21.77
N ASN A 180 20.82 25.01 22.89
CA ASN A 180 19.83 25.92 23.48
C ASN A 180 18.64 26.24 22.57
N THR A 181 18.41 25.44 21.52
CA THR A 181 17.24 25.52 20.65
C THR A 181 16.45 24.23 20.72
N GLN A 182 15.13 24.35 20.62
CA GLN A 182 14.24 23.21 20.62
C GLN A 182 14.02 22.72 19.19
N HIS A 183 14.16 21.42 18.98
CA HIS A 183 14.02 20.77 17.69
C HIS A 183 12.89 19.73 17.73
N ASN A 184 12.16 19.59 16.63
CA ASN A 184 11.22 18.50 16.41
C ASN A 184 11.95 17.35 15.70
N LEU A 185 11.94 16.15 16.29
CA LEU A 185 12.68 15.00 15.77
C LEU A 185 12.20 14.56 14.38
N ALA A 186 10.90 14.60 14.11
CA ALA A 186 10.36 14.25 12.80
C ALA A 186 10.87 15.18 11.70
N VAL A 187 10.91 16.48 12.01
CA VAL A 187 11.42 17.53 11.12
C VAL A 187 12.92 17.36 10.89
N GLU A 188 13.70 17.08 11.93
CA GLU A 188 15.16 16.86 11.81
C GLU A 188 15.49 15.60 10.99
N LEU A 189 14.73 14.52 11.17
CA LEU A 189 14.90 13.31 10.35
C LEU A 189 14.68 13.59 8.86
N ILE A 190 13.62 14.33 8.51
CA ILE A 190 13.35 14.71 7.12
C ILE A 190 14.42 15.66 6.60
N ARG A 191 14.76 16.72 7.35
CA ARG A 191 15.72 17.75 6.94
C ARG A 191 17.09 17.18 6.61
N ASN A 192 17.51 16.13 7.31
CA ASN A 192 18.79 15.45 7.06
C ASN A 192 18.68 14.31 6.02
N GLY A 193 17.50 14.13 5.40
CA GLY A 193 17.26 13.10 4.37
C GLY A 193 17.13 11.68 4.93
N TYR A 194 16.88 11.51 6.23
CA TYR A 194 16.73 10.21 6.88
C TYR A 194 15.30 9.66 6.84
N ALA A 195 14.32 10.49 6.48
CA ALA A 195 12.91 10.13 6.31
C ALA A 195 12.28 11.00 5.22
N SER A 196 11.12 10.59 4.71
CA SER A 196 10.27 11.40 3.83
C SER A 196 8.94 11.73 4.51
N VAL A 197 8.23 12.74 4.01
CA VAL A 197 6.86 13.03 4.40
C VAL A 197 5.95 11.90 3.90
N ARG A 198 4.95 11.51 4.69
CA ARG A 198 3.88 10.60 4.26
C ARG A 198 2.75 11.43 3.67
N ASP A 199 2.33 11.14 2.43
CA ASP A 199 1.37 11.96 1.68
C ASP A 199 0.06 12.23 2.44
N ILE A 200 -0.43 13.47 2.27
CA ILE A 200 -1.54 14.17 2.97
C ILE A 200 -1.23 14.66 4.40
N ASN A 201 -0.02 15.15 4.68
CA ASN A 201 0.20 15.95 5.88
C ASN A 201 0.28 17.45 5.59
N LYS A 202 -0.69 18.23 6.11
CA LYS A 202 -0.73 19.71 6.03
C LYS A 202 0.30 20.41 6.91
N SER A 203 1.37 19.72 7.33
CA SER A 203 2.42 20.33 8.15
C SER A 203 3.40 21.08 7.26
N ASN A 204 3.22 22.39 7.17
CA ASN A 204 4.13 23.29 6.47
C ASN A 204 5.60 23.10 6.92
N GLU A 205 5.82 22.73 8.18
CA GLU A 205 7.17 22.51 8.72
C GLU A 205 7.83 21.24 8.18
N LEU A 206 7.08 20.13 8.04
CA LEU A 206 7.61 18.90 7.47
C LEU A 206 7.88 19.06 5.96
N ASN A 207 6.97 19.71 5.24
CA ASN A 207 7.13 19.98 3.81
C ASN A 207 8.32 20.90 3.53
N ALA A 208 8.50 21.96 4.33
CA ALA A 208 9.66 22.83 4.23
C ALA A 208 10.98 22.09 4.50
N ALA A 209 11.00 21.20 5.50
CA ALA A 209 12.17 20.37 5.78
C ALA A 209 12.48 19.40 4.64
N GLU A 210 11.47 18.82 3.99
CA GLU A 210 11.65 17.91 2.87
C GLU A 210 12.16 18.65 1.63
N ALA A 211 11.59 19.82 1.33
CA ALA A 211 12.06 20.67 0.25
C ALA A 211 13.54 21.04 0.43
N GLU A 212 13.96 21.34 1.66
CA GLU A 212 15.37 21.62 1.95
C GLU A 212 16.27 20.39 1.75
N ALA A 213 15.83 19.21 2.20
CA ALA A 213 16.56 17.97 2.02
C ALA A 213 16.70 17.59 0.53
N LYS A 214 15.65 17.83 -0.27
CA LYS A 214 15.65 17.66 -1.74
C LYS A 214 16.63 18.62 -2.42
N ARG A 215 16.58 19.90 -2.06
CA ARG A 215 17.49 20.95 -2.59
C ARG A 215 18.95 20.62 -2.32
N GLN A 216 19.25 20.13 -1.11
CA GLN A 216 20.59 19.74 -0.70
C GLN A 216 20.98 18.32 -1.11
N LYS A 217 20.06 17.55 -1.74
CA LYS A 217 20.24 16.15 -2.14
C LYS A 217 20.77 15.27 -1.01
N LEU A 218 20.14 15.38 0.16
CA LEU A 218 20.55 14.65 1.36
C LEU A 218 19.84 13.30 1.47
N GLY A 219 20.56 12.30 2.01
CA GLY A 219 20.02 10.99 2.36
C GLY A 219 19.22 10.33 1.23
N VAL A 220 17.91 10.14 1.43
CA VAL A 220 17.00 9.51 0.45
C VAL A 220 16.84 10.32 -0.85
N TRP A 221 17.27 11.59 -0.85
CA TRP A 221 17.17 12.51 -1.98
C TRP A 221 18.48 12.71 -2.75
N LYS A 222 19.52 11.90 -2.51
CA LYS A 222 20.83 12.01 -3.20
C LYS A 222 20.73 12.04 -4.71
N ASP A 223 19.81 11.24 -5.26
CA ASP A 223 19.61 11.10 -6.72
C ASP A 223 18.42 11.92 -7.24
N TYR A 224 17.89 12.84 -6.42
CA TYR A 224 16.79 13.69 -6.82
C TYR A 224 17.19 14.59 -8.00
N LYS A 225 16.38 14.53 -9.06
CA LYS A 225 16.44 15.45 -10.21
C LYS A 225 15.23 16.36 -10.14
N GLU A 226 15.49 17.66 -10.09
CA GLU A 226 14.47 18.69 -10.12
C GLU A 226 13.84 18.66 -11.52
N GLU A 227 12.57 18.23 -11.62
CA GLU A 227 11.78 18.49 -12.82
C GLU A 227 11.51 20.00 -12.86
N GLU A 228 11.61 20.64 -14.03
CA GLU A 228 11.34 22.08 -14.19
C GLU A 228 9.94 22.40 -13.66
N HIS A 229 9.90 22.93 -12.45
CA HIS A 229 8.68 23.26 -11.73
C HIS A 229 8.09 24.54 -12.32
N ASN A 230 7.07 24.36 -13.14
CA ASN A 230 6.39 25.44 -13.84
C ASN A 230 5.15 25.81 -12.99
N GLU A 231 5.31 26.74 -12.04
CA GLU A 231 4.24 27.16 -11.10
C GLU A 231 2.95 27.60 -11.84
N ALA A 232 3.08 28.16 -13.04
CA ALA A 232 1.95 28.52 -13.91
C ALA A 232 1.20 27.30 -14.50
N LEU A 233 1.87 26.15 -14.63
CA LEU A 233 1.28 24.90 -15.07
C LEU A 233 0.56 24.20 -13.90
N GLU A 234 1.06 24.33 -12.66
CA GLU A 234 0.37 23.81 -11.47
C GLU A 234 -0.88 24.62 -11.13
N GLU A 235 -0.87 25.95 -11.24
CA GLU A 235 -2.10 26.75 -11.10
C GLU A 235 -3.11 26.41 -12.21
N ALA A 236 -2.67 26.29 -13.46
CA ALA A 236 -3.54 25.92 -14.58
C ALA A 236 -4.06 24.48 -14.47
N ILE A 237 -3.23 23.51 -14.03
CA ILE A 237 -3.65 22.13 -13.79
C ILE A 237 -4.57 22.06 -12.57
N THR A 238 -4.34 22.84 -11.52
CA THR A 238 -5.21 22.87 -10.33
C THR A 238 -6.56 23.52 -10.65
N GLU A 239 -6.60 24.57 -11.47
CA GLU A 239 -7.85 25.14 -11.98
C GLU A 239 -8.56 24.17 -12.93
N GLU A 240 -7.86 23.51 -13.85
CA GLU A 240 -8.44 22.54 -14.78
C GLU A 240 -8.87 21.23 -14.07
N LEU A 241 -8.18 20.81 -13.00
CA LEU A 241 -8.56 19.69 -12.13
C LEU A 241 -9.73 20.06 -11.22
N ASN A 242 -9.79 21.29 -10.69
CA ASN A 242 -10.92 21.77 -9.90
C ASN A 242 -12.18 21.95 -10.78
N GLU A 243 -12.03 22.42 -12.02
CA GLU A 243 -13.13 22.46 -13.00
C GLU A 243 -13.57 21.04 -13.39
N LYS A 244 -12.63 20.09 -13.58
CA LYS A 244 -12.94 18.68 -13.83
C LYS A 244 -13.60 17.99 -12.63
N GLU A 245 -13.14 18.20 -11.40
CA GLU A 245 -13.76 17.70 -10.16
C GLU A 245 -15.15 18.30 -9.96
N SER A 246 -15.31 19.61 -10.16
CA SER A 246 -16.61 20.28 -10.09
C SER A 246 -17.59 19.74 -11.14
N SER A 247 -17.10 19.48 -12.36
CA SER A 247 -17.90 18.85 -13.41
C SER A 247 -18.20 17.38 -13.12
N ASP A 248 -17.25 16.60 -12.56
CA ASP A 248 -17.42 15.18 -12.23
C ASP A 248 -18.47 15.01 -11.14
N LEU A 249 -18.40 15.82 -10.07
CA LEU A 249 -19.38 15.83 -8.98
C LEU A 249 -20.80 16.15 -9.47
N ALA A 250 -20.95 16.98 -10.50
CA ALA A 250 -22.25 17.33 -11.08
C ALA A 250 -22.92 16.16 -11.83
N HIS A 251 -22.16 15.18 -12.31
CA HIS A 251 -22.67 14.01 -13.05
C HIS A 251 -22.91 12.78 -12.15
N ARG A 252 -22.57 12.87 -10.85
CA ARG A 252 -22.80 11.80 -9.88
C ARG A 252 -24.26 11.74 -9.46
N LYS A 253 -24.74 10.53 -9.20
CA LYS A 253 -26.11 10.30 -8.76
C LYS A 253 -26.19 10.34 -7.25
N LYS A 254 -27.19 11.05 -6.71
CA LYS A 254 -27.44 11.10 -5.27
C LYS A 254 -28.08 9.80 -4.79
N VAL A 255 -27.45 9.15 -3.82
CA VAL A 255 -27.90 7.88 -3.25
C VAL A 255 -27.84 7.88 -1.73
N ILE A 256 -28.62 6.98 -1.12
CA ILE A 256 -28.54 6.64 0.30
C ILE A 256 -28.24 5.14 0.39
N VAL A 257 -27.25 4.77 1.19
CA VAL A 257 -26.92 3.36 1.47
C VAL A 257 -27.97 2.80 2.42
N THR A 258 -28.65 1.72 2.01
CA THR A 258 -29.77 1.14 2.78
C THR A 258 -29.44 -0.18 3.43
N ASN A 259 -28.47 -0.92 2.89
CA ASN A 259 -28.02 -2.17 3.49
C ASN A 259 -26.57 -2.48 3.10
N ILE A 260 -25.82 -3.04 4.03
CA ILE A 260 -24.48 -3.56 3.78
C ILE A 260 -24.53 -5.08 3.90
N SER A 261 -24.15 -5.79 2.83
CA SER A 261 -24.33 -7.24 2.75
C SER A 261 -23.44 -7.97 3.77
N SER A 262 -24.02 -8.95 4.47
CA SER A 262 -23.31 -9.81 5.43
C SER A 262 -22.80 -11.15 4.85
N GLY A 263 -22.96 -11.42 3.54
CA GLY A 263 -22.39 -12.62 2.89
C GLY A 263 -22.59 -12.75 1.35
N LEU A 264 -21.44 -12.96 0.66
CA LEU A 264 -21.05 -13.45 -0.70
C LEU A 264 -21.79 -13.13 -2.02
N SER A 265 -21.00 -12.58 -2.98
CA SER A 265 -20.71 -13.24 -4.28
C SER A 265 -19.23 -13.05 -4.72
N SER A 266 -18.78 -13.92 -5.64
CA SER A 266 -17.45 -14.54 -5.80
C SER A 266 -16.30 -13.72 -6.40
N PHE A 267 -15.08 -13.98 -5.91
CA PHE A 267 -13.88 -14.16 -6.76
C PHE A 267 -13.05 -15.36 -6.30
N HIS A 268 -12.45 -16.06 -7.28
CA HIS A 268 -11.84 -17.39 -7.19
C HIS A 268 -10.76 -17.54 -6.09
N ALA A 269 -10.98 -18.46 -5.14
CA ALA A 269 -9.91 -19.25 -4.55
C ALA A 269 -10.02 -20.69 -5.08
N GLN A 270 -9.31 -20.97 -6.16
CA GLN A 270 -9.03 -22.34 -6.59
C GLN A 270 -7.66 -22.71 -6.04
N TYR A 271 -7.65 -23.45 -4.93
CA TYR A 271 -6.95 -24.72 -4.70
C TYR A 271 -7.35 -25.17 -3.29
N VAL A 272 -8.04 -26.31 -3.22
CA VAL A 272 -8.20 -27.09 -2.00
C VAL A 272 -7.20 -28.23 -2.12
N ASP A 273 -6.40 -28.44 -1.09
CA ASP A 273 -6.24 -29.76 -0.51
C ASP A 273 -6.16 -29.59 1.02
N ASP A 274 -7.23 -30.08 1.67
CA ASP A 274 -7.43 -30.27 3.12
C ASP A 274 -7.38 -29.05 4.07
N GLY A 275 -8.38 -28.16 3.96
CA GLY A 275 -8.70 -27.14 4.97
C GLY A 275 -10.18 -26.68 4.89
N PRO A 276 -10.76 -26.15 5.99
CA PRO A 276 -12.20 -25.92 6.10
C PRO A 276 -12.69 -24.88 5.09
N LYS A 277 -13.90 -25.12 4.54
CA LYS A 277 -14.57 -24.26 3.56
C LYS A 277 -14.77 -22.84 4.10
N LEU A 278 -14.00 -21.87 3.60
CA LEU A 278 -14.30 -20.45 3.71
C LEU A 278 -15.49 -20.12 2.79
N GLU A 279 -16.72 -20.25 3.29
CA GLU A 279 -17.95 -19.90 2.55
C GLU A 279 -18.73 -18.71 3.18
N GLU A 280 -18.18 -17.92 4.11
CA GLU A 280 -19.02 -16.94 4.85
C GLU A 280 -18.40 -15.58 5.24
N LEU A 281 -17.36 -15.07 4.58
CA LEU A 281 -16.71 -13.82 5.03
C LEU A 281 -16.38 -12.87 3.87
N GLY A 282 -17.05 -11.72 3.84
CA GLY A 282 -16.68 -10.59 2.99
C GLY A 282 -17.77 -9.56 2.79
N LEU A 283 -17.42 -8.27 2.94
CA LEU A 283 -18.20 -7.14 2.43
C LEU A 283 -17.99 -7.07 0.91
N SER A 284 -18.71 -7.90 0.16
CA SER A 284 -18.58 -7.99 -1.30
C SER A 284 -19.45 -6.98 -2.04
N SER A 285 -20.49 -6.46 -1.40
CA SER A 285 -21.45 -5.54 -1.98
C SER A 285 -22.21 -4.74 -0.93
N PHE A 286 -22.83 -3.65 -1.35
CA PHE A 286 -23.80 -2.88 -0.57
C PHE A 286 -24.99 -2.51 -1.46
N HIS A 287 -26.11 -2.15 -0.83
CA HIS A 287 -27.32 -1.70 -1.51
C HIS A 287 -27.53 -0.21 -1.26
N ALA A 288 -27.94 0.50 -2.31
CA ALA A 288 -28.29 1.90 -2.22
C ALA A 288 -29.54 2.23 -3.06
N GLN A 289 -30.28 3.26 -2.62
CA GLN A 289 -31.43 3.82 -3.31
C GLN A 289 -31.06 5.19 -3.90
N TYR A 290 -31.66 5.55 -5.03
CA TYR A 290 -31.57 6.92 -5.54
C TYR A 290 -32.46 7.86 -4.73
N VAL A 291 -31.93 9.01 -4.33
CA VAL A 291 -32.66 10.01 -3.54
C VAL A 291 -33.93 10.48 -4.28
N ASP A 292 -33.83 10.69 -5.59
CA ASP A 292 -34.94 11.19 -6.42
C ASP A 292 -36.13 10.21 -6.52
N ASP A 293 -35.91 8.93 -6.21
CA ASP A 293 -36.95 7.90 -6.24
C ASP A 293 -37.61 7.65 -4.87
N GLY A 294 -37.07 8.23 -3.80
CA GLY A 294 -37.57 8.09 -2.43
C GLY A 294 -39.07 8.39 -2.28
N PRO A 295 -39.58 9.56 -2.74
CA PRO A 295 -40.99 9.90 -2.62
C PRO A 295 -41.92 8.90 -3.33
N LYS A 296 -41.49 8.35 -4.47
CA LYS A 296 -42.28 7.35 -5.22
C LYS A 296 -42.33 6.02 -4.48
N LEU A 297 -41.24 5.63 -3.81
CA LEU A 297 -41.20 4.42 -2.99
C LEU A 297 -42.10 4.58 -1.76
N GLU A 298 -42.09 5.74 -1.10
CA GLU A 298 -42.96 6.01 0.05
C GLU A 298 -44.44 5.93 -0.33
N GLU A 299 -44.83 6.53 -1.45
CA GLU A 299 -46.19 6.44 -1.99
C GLU A 299 -46.58 4.98 -2.27
N LEU A 300 -45.72 4.24 -2.98
CA LEU A 300 -45.95 2.84 -3.31
C LEU A 300 -46.15 1.96 -2.07
N LEU A 301 -45.29 2.11 -1.06
CA LEU A 301 -45.38 1.33 0.18
C LEU A 301 -46.58 1.73 1.02
N THR A 302 -46.99 3.00 1.01
CA THR A 302 -48.19 3.48 1.70
C THR A 302 -49.43 2.82 1.10
N GLU A 303 -49.61 2.91 -0.22
CA GLU A 303 -50.71 2.28 -0.92
C GLU A 303 -50.74 0.75 -0.76
N LEU A 304 -49.56 0.10 -0.75
CA LEU A 304 -49.44 -1.34 -0.52
C LEU A 304 -49.98 -1.73 0.86
N ARG A 305 -49.63 -0.95 1.89
CA ARG A 305 -50.04 -1.21 3.28
C ARG A 305 -51.52 -0.94 3.47
N GLU A 306 -52.07 0.09 2.81
CA GLU A 306 -53.50 0.37 2.80
C GLU A 306 -54.28 -0.79 2.16
N GLU A 307 -53.83 -1.31 1.02
CA GLU A 307 -54.44 -2.46 0.35
C GLU A 307 -54.42 -3.71 1.24
N LEU A 308 -53.30 -4.01 1.89
CA LEU A 308 -53.17 -5.16 2.80
C LEU A 308 -53.96 -4.97 4.11
N THR A 309 -54.27 -3.74 4.48
CA THR A 309 -55.13 -3.43 5.63
C THR A 309 -56.60 -3.59 5.26
N ALA A 310 -57.00 -3.14 4.07
CA ALA A 310 -58.35 -3.33 3.53
C ALA A 310 -58.65 -4.80 3.22
N ASN A 311 -57.64 -5.55 2.75
CA ASN A 311 -57.73 -6.96 2.39
C ASN A 311 -56.67 -7.80 3.13
N PRO A 312 -56.85 -8.09 4.45
CA PRO A 312 -55.85 -8.79 5.24
C PRO A 312 -55.53 -10.19 4.72
N PRO A 313 -54.24 -10.53 4.49
CA PRO A 313 -53.86 -11.86 4.03
C PRO A 313 -54.13 -12.91 5.12
N LEU A 314 -54.60 -14.09 4.71
CA LEU A 314 -54.81 -15.22 5.62
C LEU A 314 -53.44 -15.84 6.01
N PRO A 315 -53.06 -15.84 7.30
CA PRO A 315 -51.75 -16.33 7.73
C PRO A 315 -51.52 -17.79 7.34
N GLY A 316 -50.43 -18.06 6.61
CA GLY A 316 -50.04 -19.41 6.19
C GLY A 316 -50.84 -19.99 5.02
N ALA A 317 -51.74 -19.22 4.40
CA ALA A 317 -52.47 -19.66 3.22
C ALA A 317 -51.62 -19.63 1.94
N TYR A 318 -50.60 -18.75 1.89
CA TYR A 318 -49.68 -18.66 0.78
C TYR A 318 -48.69 -19.83 0.77
N LYS A 319 -48.46 -20.42 -0.40
CA LYS A 319 -47.47 -21.49 -0.61
C LYS A 319 -46.22 -20.89 -1.26
N PRO A 320 -45.15 -20.65 -0.50
CA PRO A 320 -43.99 -19.93 -1.00
C PRO A 320 -43.15 -20.79 -1.97
N SER A 321 -42.70 -20.21 -3.08
CA SER A 321 -41.75 -20.80 -4.03
C SER A 321 -40.51 -19.91 -4.19
N LYS A 322 -39.34 -20.53 -4.38
CA LYS A 322 -38.09 -19.78 -4.62
C LYS A 322 -38.22 -18.92 -5.86
N GLY A 323 -37.87 -17.64 -5.73
CA GLY A 323 -37.92 -16.64 -6.79
C GLY A 323 -39.21 -15.81 -6.82
N ASP A 324 -40.24 -16.19 -6.07
CA ASP A 324 -41.50 -15.44 -6.03
C ASP A 324 -41.29 -14.02 -5.50
N LEU A 325 -41.95 -13.07 -6.16
CA LEU A 325 -42.09 -11.70 -5.67
C LEU A 325 -43.36 -11.61 -4.82
N VAL A 326 -43.19 -11.32 -3.53
CA VAL A 326 -44.19 -11.43 -2.48
C VAL A 326 -44.23 -10.16 -1.64
N VAL A 327 -45.16 -10.10 -0.70
CA VAL A 327 -45.06 -9.19 0.44
C VAL A 327 -44.64 -9.96 1.68
N ALA A 328 -43.70 -9.40 2.43
CA ALA A 328 -43.23 -9.97 3.69
C ALA A 328 -43.33 -8.92 4.79
N LYS A 329 -43.74 -9.36 5.98
CA LYS A 329 -43.84 -8.50 7.16
C LYS A 329 -42.49 -8.44 7.85
N PHE A 330 -41.89 -7.26 7.95
CA PHE A 330 -40.59 -7.07 8.58
C PHE A 330 -40.71 -7.17 10.10
N SER A 331 -39.79 -7.88 10.74
CA SER A 331 -39.93 -8.19 12.18
C SER A 331 -39.76 -6.97 13.09
N VAL A 332 -38.98 -5.96 12.68
CA VAL A 332 -38.65 -4.82 13.52
C VAL A 332 -39.83 -3.86 13.68
N ASP A 333 -40.44 -3.45 12.58
CA ASP A 333 -41.51 -2.45 12.57
C ASP A 333 -42.91 -3.04 12.38
N GLN A 334 -42.99 -4.34 12.08
CA GLN A 334 -44.25 -5.05 11.82
C GLN A 334 -45.02 -4.49 10.61
N LEU A 335 -44.35 -3.87 9.65
CA LEU A 335 -44.95 -3.39 8.40
C LEU A 335 -44.70 -4.35 7.24
N TRP A 336 -45.56 -4.27 6.22
CA TRP A 336 -45.43 -5.06 5.00
C TRP A 336 -44.55 -4.34 3.98
N TYR A 337 -43.69 -5.13 3.34
CA TYR A 337 -42.73 -4.69 2.32
C TYR A 337 -42.72 -5.64 1.14
N ARG A 338 -42.31 -5.14 -0.03
CA ARG A 338 -42.04 -6.00 -1.18
C ARG A 338 -40.78 -6.82 -0.93
N ALA A 339 -40.85 -8.11 -1.18
CA ALA A 339 -39.75 -9.02 -0.93
C ALA A 339 -39.68 -10.13 -2.00
N LYS A 340 -38.49 -10.68 -2.21
CA LYS A 340 -38.27 -11.83 -3.08
C LYS A 340 -37.85 -13.03 -2.25
N ILE A 341 -38.44 -14.18 -2.52
CA ILE A 341 -38.06 -15.42 -1.83
C ILE A 341 -36.73 -15.91 -2.41
N GLU A 342 -35.69 -15.95 -1.60
CA GLU A 342 -34.37 -16.45 -2.01
C GLU A 342 -34.20 -17.93 -1.65
N LYS A 343 -34.69 -18.35 -0.47
CA LYS A 343 -34.52 -19.72 0.04
C LYS A 343 -35.68 -20.14 0.94
N ILE A 344 -36.13 -21.38 0.77
CA ILE A 344 -37.06 -22.04 1.69
C ILE A 344 -36.20 -22.85 2.66
N VAL A 345 -36.11 -22.43 3.92
CA VAL A 345 -35.30 -23.11 4.94
C VAL A 345 -36.09 -24.30 5.50
N SER A 346 -37.36 -24.08 5.78
CA SER A 346 -38.32 -25.11 6.18
C SER A 346 -39.74 -24.71 5.77
N ASN A 347 -40.75 -25.53 6.07
CA ASN A 347 -42.15 -25.19 5.81
C ASN A 347 -42.62 -23.91 6.51
N ASN A 348 -41.95 -23.52 7.60
CA ASN A 348 -42.32 -22.35 8.40
C ASN A 348 -41.31 -21.22 8.32
N GLU A 349 -40.10 -21.44 7.83
CA GLU A 349 -39.03 -20.44 7.81
C GLU A 349 -38.57 -20.20 6.38
N ILE A 350 -38.73 -18.96 5.92
CA ILE A 350 -38.47 -18.55 4.55
C ILE A 350 -37.52 -17.36 4.58
N GLN A 351 -36.41 -17.49 3.87
CA GLN A 351 -35.45 -16.40 3.70
C GLN A 351 -35.92 -15.51 2.55
N VAL A 352 -36.09 -14.22 2.83
CA VAL A 352 -36.52 -13.21 1.89
C VAL A 352 -35.50 -12.08 1.76
N LEU A 353 -35.42 -11.50 0.57
CA LEU A 353 -34.71 -10.25 0.28
C LEU A 353 -35.75 -9.14 0.14
N TYR A 354 -35.68 -8.11 0.97
CA TYR A 354 -36.52 -6.91 0.81
C TYR A 354 -36.00 -6.10 -0.37
N VAL A 355 -36.67 -6.23 -1.51
CA VAL A 355 -36.13 -5.75 -2.80
C VAL A 355 -35.94 -4.24 -2.86
N ASP A 356 -36.64 -3.51 -2.00
CA ASP A 356 -36.55 -2.06 -1.94
C ASP A 356 -35.43 -1.56 -1.03
N TYR A 357 -34.90 -2.39 -0.13
CA TYR A 357 -33.91 -1.98 0.87
C TYR A 357 -32.62 -2.81 0.84
N GLY A 358 -32.65 -4.01 0.24
CA GLY A 358 -31.51 -4.89 0.06
C GLY A 358 -31.17 -5.77 1.27
N ASN A 359 -31.84 -5.58 2.40
CA ASN A 359 -31.65 -6.42 3.59
C ASN A 359 -32.38 -7.77 3.46
N ARG A 360 -31.86 -8.78 4.17
CA ARG A 360 -32.39 -10.14 4.18
C ARG A 360 -32.90 -10.51 5.56
N GLU A 361 -33.95 -11.32 5.60
CA GLU A 361 -34.50 -11.85 6.84
C GLU A 361 -35.04 -13.27 6.64
N THR A 362 -34.91 -14.11 7.66
CA THR A 362 -35.67 -15.37 7.74
C THR A 362 -36.97 -15.11 8.48
N VAL A 363 -38.08 -15.07 7.74
CA VAL A 363 -39.42 -14.79 8.29
C VAL A 363 -40.26 -16.05 8.38
N ASN A 364 -41.27 -16.02 9.27
CA ASN A 364 -42.24 -17.10 9.34
C ASN A 364 -43.15 -17.11 8.09
N SER A 365 -43.54 -18.28 7.58
CA SER A 365 -44.45 -18.40 6.43
C SER A 365 -45.81 -17.70 6.64
N ARG A 366 -46.22 -17.48 7.90
CA ARG A 366 -47.40 -16.69 8.27
C ARG A 366 -47.25 -15.19 7.99
N ASN A 367 -46.02 -14.70 7.89
CA ASN A 367 -45.66 -13.30 7.64
C ASN A 367 -45.34 -13.06 6.16
N ILE A 368 -45.78 -13.95 5.26
CA ILE A 368 -45.63 -13.83 3.82
C ILE A 368 -47.00 -13.95 3.16
N ALA A 369 -47.26 -13.12 2.17
CA ALA A 369 -48.45 -13.21 1.34
C ALA A 369 -48.12 -12.95 -0.14
N ALA A 370 -49.02 -13.40 -1.02
CA ALA A 370 -48.93 -13.09 -2.44
C ALA A 370 -49.01 -11.57 -2.67
N MET A 371 -48.32 -11.09 -3.71
CA MET A 371 -48.43 -9.69 -4.12
C MET A 371 -49.90 -9.36 -4.51
N PRO A 372 -50.54 -8.31 -3.95
CA PRO A 372 -51.97 -8.07 -4.14
C PRO A 372 -52.40 -7.80 -5.58
N SER A 373 -51.57 -7.07 -6.35
CA SER A 373 -51.86 -6.74 -7.74
C SER A 373 -50.59 -6.41 -8.53
N SER A 374 -50.71 -6.37 -9.85
CA SER A 374 -49.62 -5.98 -10.75
C SER A 374 -49.13 -4.55 -10.55
N LYS A 375 -49.94 -3.68 -9.92
CA LYS A 375 -49.53 -2.32 -9.54
C LYS A 375 -48.29 -2.33 -8.62
N PHE A 376 -48.19 -3.33 -7.75
CA PHE A 376 -47.10 -3.43 -6.77
C PHE A 376 -45.93 -4.29 -7.24
N SER A 377 -46.15 -5.25 -8.15
CA SER A 377 -45.07 -6.03 -8.77
C SER A 377 -44.43 -5.37 -9.99
N GLY A 378 -45.11 -4.42 -10.63
CA GLY A 378 -44.63 -3.73 -11.83
C GLY A 378 -43.42 -2.82 -11.63
N PRO A 379 -43.38 -1.95 -10.58
CA PRO A 379 -42.25 -1.07 -10.34
C PRO A 379 -40.97 -1.86 -10.04
N SER A 380 -39.84 -1.42 -10.58
CA SER A 380 -38.54 -2.03 -10.30
C SER A 380 -38.19 -1.95 -8.80
N PRO A 381 -37.36 -2.87 -8.29
CA PRO A 381 -36.74 -2.75 -6.97
C PRO A 381 -36.06 -1.40 -6.77
N ALA A 382 -36.32 -0.73 -5.65
CA ALA A 382 -35.72 0.57 -5.36
C ALA A 382 -34.24 0.47 -4.92
N ALA A 383 -33.86 -0.62 -4.23
CA ALA A 383 -32.47 -0.86 -3.86
C ALA A 383 -31.72 -1.53 -5.01
N LYS A 384 -30.58 -0.93 -5.37
CA LYS A 384 -29.63 -1.53 -6.32
C LYS A 384 -28.36 -1.94 -5.59
N GLU A 385 -27.85 -3.11 -5.93
CA GLU A 385 -26.61 -3.66 -5.40
C GLU A 385 -25.41 -3.09 -6.15
N TYR A 386 -24.33 -2.78 -5.43
CA TYR A 386 -23.08 -2.21 -5.95
C TYR A 386 -21.86 -2.81 -5.24
N ALA A 387 -20.71 -2.78 -5.91
CA ALA A 387 -19.39 -3.06 -5.34
C ALA A 387 -18.60 -1.76 -5.16
N LEU A 388 -17.56 -1.76 -4.31
CA LEU A 388 -16.63 -0.65 -4.21
C LEU A 388 -15.52 -0.77 -5.27
N ALA A 389 -15.22 0.33 -5.96
CA ALA A 389 -14.17 0.38 -6.98
C ALA A 389 -12.77 0.48 -6.37
N PHE A 390 -11.78 -0.09 -7.06
CA PHE A 390 -10.34 0.03 -6.78
C PHE A 390 -9.86 -0.48 -5.43
N VAL A 391 -10.69 -1.22 -4.69
CA VAL A 391 -10.34 -1.74 -3.37
C VAL A 391 -10.59 -3.23 -3.25
N ARG A 392 -9.80 -3.86 -2.38
CA ARG A 392 -9.99 -5.24 -1.93
C ARG A 392 -9.94 -5.30 -0.40
N LEU A 393 -10.62 -6.29 0.15
CA LEU A 393 -10.64 -6.57 1.58
C LEU A 393 -9.55 -7.59 1.94
N ASP A 394 -9.15 -7.57 3.21
CA ASP A 394 -8.44 -8.71 3.79
C ASP A 394 -9.40 -9.92 3.88
N THR A 395 -8.79 -11.10 4.01
CA THR A 395 -9.50 -12.38 4.19
C THR A 395 -9.75 -12.73 5.65
N ASP A 396 -9.24 -11.95 6.60
CA ASP A 396 -9.45 -12.17 8.03
C ASP A 396 -10.90 -11.82 8.46
N PRO A 397 -11.69 -12.79 8.97
CA PRO A 397 -13.05 -12.58 9.46
C PRO A 397 -13.23 -11.37 10.39
N ASP A 398 -12.38 -11.26 11.40
CA ASP A 398 -12.53 -10.25 12.45
C ASP A 398 -12.27 -8.84 11.88
N PHE A 399 -11.40 -8.78 10.88
CA PHE A 399 -11.11 -7.55 10.14
C PHE A 399 -12.25 -7.15 9.20
N VAL A 400 -12.87 -8.12 8.50
CA VAL A 400 -14.02 -7.84 7.61
C VAL A 400 -15.19 -7.22 8.38
N ASP A 401 -15.45 -7.66 9.60
CA ASP A 401 -16.49 -7.09 10.45
C ASP A 401 -16.15 -5.65 10.88
N GLU A 402 -14.88 -5.36 11.17
CA GLU A 402 -14.40 -4.01 11.45
C GLU A 402 -14.61 -3.07 10.25
N VAL A 403 -14.23 -3.51 9.05
CA VAL A 403 -14.41 -2.72 7.82
C VAL A 403 -15.89 -2.47 7.53
N ARG A 404 -16.76 -3.47 7.79
CA ARG A 404 -18.21 -3.30 7.66
C ARG A 404 -18.76 -2.24 8.59
N ASN A 405 -18.35 -2.27 9.86
CA ASN A 405 -18.82 -1.29 10.83
C ASN A 405 -18.33 0.12 10.47
N ALA A 406 -17.07 0.27 10.07
CA ALA A 406 -16.54 1.56 9.65
C ALA A 406 -17.23 2.10 8.38
N PHE A 407 -17.45 1.25 7.37
CA PHE A 407 -18.21 1.65 6.18
C PHE A 407 -19.66 2.01 6.53
N SER A 408 -20.28 1.29 7.48
CA SER A 408 -21.61 1.63 7.99
C SER A 408 -21.62 2.99 8.66
N ASP A 409 -20.68 3.27 9.57
CA ASP A 409 -20.61 4.54 10.30
C ASP A 409 -20.33 5.73 9.36
N GLU A 410 -19.53 5.52 8.32
CA GLU A 410 -19.20 6.57 7.33
C GLU A 410 -20.29 6.80 6.28
N THR A 411 -21.27 5.91 6.15
CA THR A 411 -22.36 6.04 5.16
C THR A 411 -23.74 6.21 5.80
N ALA A 412 -23.89 5.90 7.09
CA ALA A 412 -25.15 6.01 7.81
C ALA A 412 -25.70 7.44 7.77
N ASP A 413 -26.99 7.54 7.43
CA ASP A 413 -27.78 8.79 7.40
C ASP A 413 -27.18 9.91 6.51
N ARG A 414 -26.35 9.55 5.53
CA ARG A 414 -25.71 10.49 4.60
C ARG A 414 -26.23 10.33 3.18
N VAL A 415 -26.29 11.46 2.46
CA VAL A 415 -26.48 11.47 1.02
C VAL A 415 -25.12 11.41 0.35
N LEU A 416 -24.92 10.41 -0.50
CA LEU A 416 -23.67 10.17 -1.21
C LEU A 416 -23.83 10.42 -2.71
N LEU A 417 -22.76 10.88 -3.33
CA LEU A 417 -22.60 11.09 -4.75
C LEU A 417 -21.90 9.85 -5.34
N LEU A 418 -22.70 8.99 -5.96
CA LEU A 418 -22.25 7.73 -6.54
C LEU A 418 -21.86 7.91 -8.01
N LYS A 419 -20.69 7.37 -8.38
CA LYS A 419 -20.22 7.22 -9.76
C LYS A 419 -19.92 5.76 -10.05
N SER A 420 -20.46 5.23 -11.15
CA SER A 420 -20.05 3.92 -11.65
C SER A 420 -18.74 4.04 -12.43
N GLU A 421 -17.75 3.23 -12.06
CA GLU A 421 -16.43 3.23 -12.68
C GLU A 421 -16.31 2.11 -13.70
N TYR A 422 -16.65 0.88 -13.31
CA TYR A 422 -16.60 -0.31 -14.16
C TYR A 422 -17.56 -1.38 -13.66
N LYS A 423 -17.70 -2.48 -14.42
CA LYS A 423 -18.34 -3.71 -13.93
C LYS A 423 -17.28 -4.70 -13.47
N ASP A 424 -17.44 -5.25 -12.28
CA ASP A 424 -16.55 -6.31 -11.80
C ASP A 424 -16.78 -7.62 -12.59
N ALA A 425 -16.02 -8.70 -12.30
CA ALA A 425 -16.22 -9.96 -13.04
C ALA A 425 -17.51 -10.71 -12.66
N SER A 426 -18.21 -10.31 -11.59
CA SER A 426 -19.56 -10.80 -11.30
C SER A 426 -20.63 -10.07 -12.13
N GLY A 427 -20.25 -8.97 -12.79
CA GLY A 427 -21.13 -8.11 -13.57
C GLY A 427 -21.78 -6.99 -12.74
N LEU A 428 -21.40 -6.87 -11.46
CA LEU A 428 -21.87 -5.83 -10.55
C LEU A 428 -21.17 -4.50 -10.85
N GLU A 429 -21.91 -3.39 -10.74
CA GLU A 429 -21.32 -2.07 -10.92
C GLU A 429 -20.42 -1.73 -9.73
N ALA A 430 -19.12 -1.56 -10.00
CA ALA A 430 -18.15 -1.06 -9.05
C ALA A 430 -18.15 0.47 -9.07
N VAL A 431 -18.25 1.08 -7.89
CA VAL A 431 -18.54 2.51 -7.76
C VAL A 431 -17.59 3.22 -6.81
N THR A 432 -17.46 4.54 -6.99
CA THR A 432 -16.88 5.47 -6.00
C THR A 432 -17.97 6.28 -5.33
N LEU A 433 -17.77 6.63 -4.07
CA LEU A 433 -18.73 7.34 -3.22
C LEU A 433 -18.10 8.59 -2.63
N VAL A 434 -18.71 9.74 -2.87
CA VAL A 434 -18.31 11.01 -2.28
C VAL A 434 -19.44 11.52 -1.40
N ASP A 435 -19.13 11.92 -0.17
CA ASP A 435 -20.11 12.54 0.72
C ASP A 435 -20.59 13.89 0.16
N GLU A 436 -21.91 14.11 0.09
CA GLU A 436 -22.46 15.31 -0.52
C GLU A 436 -22.10 16.59 0.25
N GLU A 437 -22.02 16.53 1.58
CA GLU A 437 -21.82 17.70 2.43
C GLU A 437 -20.34 18.06 2.53
N THR A 438 -19.51 17.08 2.88
CA THR A 438 -18.08 17.26 3.15
C THR A 438 -17.22 17.16 1.89
N LYS A 439 -17.77 16.67 0.78
CA LYS A 439 -17.07 16.39 -0.49
C LYS A 439 -15.90 15.41 -0.34
N LYS A 440 -15.89 14.61 0.73
CA LYS A 440 -14.86 13.60 0.96
C LYS A 440 -15.18 12.29 0.26
N ASP A 441 -14.18 11.69 -0.38
CA ASP A 441 -14.28 10.33 -0.91
C ASP A 441 -14.24 9.32 0.23
N ILE A 442 -15.33 8.56 0.38
CA ILE A 442 -15.51 7.59 1.46
C ILE A 442 -14.53 6.42 1.28
N VAL A 443 -14.32 5.97 0.05
CA VAL A 443 -13.47 4.81 -0.25
C VAL A 443 -12.00 5.17 0.02
N LEU A 444 -11.56 6.34 -0.43
CA LEU A 444 -10.21 6.83 -0.19
C LEU A 444 -9.93 7.02 1.31
N GLN A 445 -10.89 7.54 2.07
CA GLN A 445 -10.77 7.69 3.51
C GLN A 445 -10.56 6.32 4.20
N LEU A 446 -11.37 5.32 3.86
CA LEU A 446 -11.25 4.00 4.45
C LEU A 446 -9.96 3.26 4.02
N VAL A 447 -9.41 3.57 2.84
CA VAL A 447 -8.05 3.14 2.45
C VAL A 447 -6.99 3.82 3.31
N SER A 448 -7.10 5.14 3.53
CA SER A 448 -6.19 5.91 4.38
C SER A 448 -6.18 5.40 5.82
N ASP A 449 -7.34 4.96 6.32
CA ASP A 449 -7.48 4.39 7.66
C ASP A 449 -7.01 2.92 7.75
N GLY A 450 -6.56 2.35 6.63
CA GLY A 450 -6.01 1.00 6.55
C GLY A 450 -7.07 -0.09 6.64
N LEU A 451 -8.32 0.21 6.28
CA LEU A 451 -9.46 -0.71 6.31
C LEU A 451 -9.66 -1.41 4.95
N PHE A 452 -9.26 -0.76 3.86
CA PHE A 452 -9.20 -1.36 2.53
C PHE A 452 -7.79 -1.33 1.97
N PHE A 453 -7.44 -2.33 1.16
CA PHE A 453 -6.24 -2.31 0.33
C PHE A 453 -6.61 -1.87 -1.08
N VAL A 454 -5.73 -1.11 -1.72
CA VAL A 454 -5.89 -0.77 -3.13
C VAL A 454 -5.80 -2.05 -3.97
N ASP A 455 -6.80 -2.29 -4.82
CA ASP A 455 -6.75 -3.31 -5.86
C ASP A 455 -6.14 -2.71 -7.13
N PHE A 456 -4.82 -2.88 -7.24
CA PHE A 456 -4.06 -2.41 -8.39
C PHE A 456 -4.54 -3.05 -9.70
N ASN A 457 -5.10 -4.26 -9.71
CA ASN A 457 -5.57 -4.92 -10.93
C ASN A 457 -6.82 -4.24 -11.51
N ALA A 458 -7.74 -3.79 -10.66
CA ALA A 458 -8.86 -2.95 -11.07
C ALA A 458 -8.38 -1.60 -11.62
N GLY A 459 -7.37 -1.00 -10.98
CA GLY A 459 -6.66 0.18 -11.48
C GLY A 459 -6.00 -0.05 -12.84
N GLN A 460 -5.41 -1.23 -13.09
CA GLN A 460 -4.82 -1.57 -14.39
C GLN A 460 -5.87 -1.67 -15.51
N ARG A 461 -7.06 -2.22 -15.23
CA ARG A 461 -8.18 -2.25 -16.19
C ARG A 461 -8.64 -0.84 -16.54
N SER A 462 -8.81 0.01 -15.52
CA SER A 462 -9.14 1.43 -15.70
C SER A 462 -8.07 2.19 -16.48
N ASN A 463 -6.79 1.99 -16.16
CA ASN A 463 -5.68 2.63 -16.87
C ASN A 463 -5.59 2.19 -18.35
N ARG A 464 -5.90 0.93 -18.69
CA ARG A 464 -5.97 0.48 -20.09
C ARG A 464 -7.13 1.14 -20.84
N VAL A 465 -8.29 1.29 -20.20
CA VAL A 465 -9.44 2.03 -20.75
C VAL A 465 -9.08 3.50 -20.95
N ALA A 466 -8.44 4.14 -19.96
CA ALA A 466 -7.96 5.52 -20.04
C ALA A 466 -6.93 5.71 -21.16
N ASN A 467 -6.00 4.75 -21.35
CA ASN A 467 -5.02 4.80 -22.44
C ASN A 467 -5.69 4.71 -23.83
N ILE A 468 -6.73 3.87 -23.98
CA ILE A 468 -7.50 3.80 -25.22
C ILE A 468 -8.24 5.12 -25.47
N ALA A 469 -8.84 5.71 -24.44
CA ALA A 469 -9.47 7.02 -24.52
C ALA A 469 -8.48 8.11 -24.95
N GLN A 470 -7.30 8.18 -24.30
CA GLN A 470 -6.23 9.12 -24.67
C GLN A 470 -5.73 8.93 -26.11
N ILE A 471 -5.64 7.69 -26.59
CA ILE A 471 -5.28 7.43 -27.99
C ILE A 471 -6.37 7.96 -28.93
N LEU A 472 -7.64 7.77 -28.59
CA LEU A 472 -8.77 8.26 -29.39
C LEU A 472 -8.90 9.79 -29.35
N ASP A 473 -8.44 10.45 -28.29
CA ASP A 473 -8.41 11.91 -28.17
C ASP A 473 -7.29 12.57 -29.01
N LYS A 474 -6.27 11.82 -29.44
CA LYS A 474 -5.26 12.35 -30.37
C LYS A 474 -5.95 12.79 -31.66
N GLU A 475 -5.82 14.06 -32.02
CA GLU A 475 -6.53 14.69 -33.15
C GLU A 475 -6.48 13.84 -34.44
N ALA A 476 -5.29 13.32 -34.80
CA ALA A 476 -5.12 12.48 -35.99
C ALA A 476 -5.86 11.14 -35.90
N VAL A 477 -5.97 10.54 -34.71
CA VAL A 477 -6.71 9.29 -34.48
C VAL A 477 -8.20 9.57 -34.48
N ARG A 478 -8.64 10.61 -33.76
CA ARG A 478 -10.03 11.07 -33.71
C ARG A 478 -10.59 11.37 -35.09
N LYS A 479 -9.83 12.07 -35.92
CA LYS A 479 -10.21 12.36 -37.31
C LYS A 479 -10.39 11.08 -38.14
N ARG A 480 -9.42 10.15 -38.07
CA ARG A 480 -9.55 8.84 -38.75
C ARG A 480 -10.74 8.02 -38.24
N TRP A 481 -11.04 8.13 -36.94
CA TRP A 481 -12.20 7.47 -36.36
C TRP A 481 -13.51 8.01 -36.94
N ILE A 482 -13.67 9.33 -37.00
CA ILE A 482 -14.87 9.97 -37.58
C ILE A 482 -14.98 9.65 -39.07
N GLU A 483 -13.88 9.68 -39.81
CA GLU A 483 -13.84 9.31 -41.24
C GLU A 483 -14.29 7.86 -41.48
N ALA A 484 -13.91 6.94 -40.58
CA ALA A 484 -14.25 5.52 -40.71
C ALA A 484 -15.65 5.16 -40.19
N ASN A 485 -16.11 5.82 -39.12
CA ASN A 485 -17.32 5.44 -38.38
C ASN A 485 -18.48 6.45 -38.50
N GLY A 486 -18.23 7.63 -39.07
CA GLY A 486 -19.23 8.70 -39.25
C GLY A 486 -19.67 9.39 -37.95
N LYS A 487 -19.04 9.08 -36.82
CA LYS A 487 -19.39 9.62 -35.49
C LYS A 487 -18.15 9.74 -34.61
N GLU A 488 -18.27 10.54 -33.55
CA GLU A 488 -17.29 10.66 -32.48
C GLU A 488 -17.14 9.34 -31.69
N PRO A 489 -15.95 9.03 -31.14
CA PRO A 489 -15.77 7.87 -30.26
C PRO A 489 -16.53 8.07 -28.95
N THR A 490 -17.30 7.07 -28.52
CA THR A 490 -18.01 7.09 -27.24
C THR A 490 -17.29 6.27 -26.17
N THR A 491 -17.65 6.45 -24.90
CA THR A 491 -17.16 5.60 -23.79
C THR A 491 -17.45 4.11 -24.04
N GLU A 492 -18.55 3.78 -24.70
CA GLU A 492 -18.90 2.41 -25.08
C GLU A 492 -17.98 1.87 -26.18
N ASP A 493 -17.53 2.72 -27.10
CA ASP A 493 -16.55 2.34 -28.12
C ASP A 493 -15.17 2.07 -27.47
N VAL A 494 -14.76 2.86 -26.47
CA VAL A 494 -13.55 2.63 -25.66
C VAL A 494 -13.63 1.28 -24.94
N GLN A 495 -14.75 1.01 -24.27
CA GLN A 495 -14.96 -0.26 -23.57
C GLN A 495 -14.95 -1.44 -24.53
N ARG A 496 -15.63 -1.32 -25.68
CA ARG A 496 -15.62 -2.38 -26.72
C ARG A 496 -14.21 -2.65 -27.25
N MET A 497 -13.38 -1.61 -27.43
CA MET A 497 -11.98 -1.81 -27.84
C MET A 497 -11.16 -2.52 -26.77
N HIS A 498 -11.33 -2.13 -25.51
CA HIS A 498 -10.68 -2.79 -24.39
C HIS A 498 -11.02 -4.28 -24.35
N ASP A 499 -12.30 -4.62 -24.41
CA ASP A 499 -12.78 -6.01 -24.30
C ASP A 499 -12.30 -6.88 -25.46
N ASN A 500 -12.13 -6.29 -26.65
CA ASN A 500 -11.63 -6.98 -27.83
C ASN A 500 -10.09 -6.97 -27.96
N PHE A 501 -9.38 -6.18 -27.17
CA PHE A 501 -7.92 -6.01 -27.30
C PHE A 501 -7.18 -7.33 -27.06
N ILE A 502 -7.43 -8.00 -25.91
CA ILE A 502 -6.76 -9.26 -25.58
C ILE A 502 -7.05 -10.36 -26.62
N PRO A 503 -8.32 -10.63 -27.01
CA PRO A 503 -8.61 -11.58 -28.08
C PRO A 503 -7.87 -11.28 -29.40
N GLN A 504 -7.79 -10.00 -29.80
CA GLN A 504 -7.08 -9.62 -31.02
C GLN A 504 -5.57 -9.82 -30.92
N VAL A 505 -4.96 -9.46 -29.78
CA VAL A 505 -3.55 -9.74 -29.51
C VAL A 505 -3.29 -11.25 -29.60
N LEU A 506 -4.09 -12.06 -28.91
CA LEU A 506 -3.96 -13.53 -28.95
C LEU A 506 -4.04 -14.08 -30.38
N SER A 507 -4.91 -13.52 -31.22
CA SER A 507 -5.04 -13.92 -32.63
C SER A 507 -3.81 -13.54 -33.49
N SER A 508 -3.13 -12.45 -33.15
CA SER A 508 -1.96 -11.95 -33.89
C SER A 508 -0.64 -12.57 -33.43
N LEU A 509 -0.56 -13.13 -32.21
CA LEU A 509 0.64 -13.79 -31.68
C LEU A 509 1.16 -14.90 -32.59
N THR A 510 0.28 -15.64 -33.27
CA THR A 510 0.68 -16.68 -34.23
C THR A 510 1.49 -16.16 -35.41
N LYS A 511 1.36 -14.88 -35.76
CA LYS A 511 2.06 -14.23 -36.89
C LYS A 511 3.36 -13.55 -36.49
N TYR A 512 3.51 -13.18 -35.22
CA TYR A 512 4.59 -12.32 -34.72
C TYR A 512 5.32 -12.90 -33.50
N SER A 513 5.41 -14.23 -33.40
CA SER A 513 6.09 -14.93 -32.29
C SER A 513 7.42 -15.57 -32.69
N ASN A 514 7.98 -15.19 -33.84
CA ASN A 514 9.30 -15.65 -34.24
C ASN A 514 10.37 -15.07 -33.31
N VAL A 515 11.27 -15.93 -32.82
CA VAL A 515 12.42 -15.50 -32.02
C VAL A 515 13.37 -14.71 -32.93
N ILE A 516 13.82 -13.55 -32.46
CA ILE A 516 14.78 -12.70 -33.19
C ILE A 516 16.04 -13.53 -33.53
N GLU A 517 16.53 -13.38 -34.76
CA GLU A 517 17.72 -14.08 -35.23
C GLU A 517 18.90 -13.91 -34.26
N GLY A 518 19.58 -15.02 -33.97
CA GLY A 518 20.74 -15.07 -33.07
C GLY A 518 20.41 -15.13 -31.57
N VAL A 519 19.19 -14.81 -31.12
CA VAL A 519 18.83 -14.87 -29.68
C VAL A 519 19.02 -16.26 -29.10
N ALA A 520 18.48 -17.29 -29.76
CA ALA A 520 18.55 -18.67 -29.28
C ALA A 520 20.00 -19.15 -29.12
N ASP A 521 20.86 -18.84 -30.09
CA ASP A 521 22.26 -19.23 -30.08
C ASP A 521 23.08 -18.48 -29.02
N VAL A 522 22.86 -17.17 -28.89
CA VAL A 522 23.52 -16.36 -27.86
C VAL A 522 23.10 -16.83 -26.47
N VAL A 523 21.81 -17.01 -26.22
CA VAL A 523 21.30 -17.47 -24.91
C VAL A 523 21.85 -18.85 -24.57
N LYS A 524 21.91 -19.76 -25.53
CA LYS A 524 22.52 -21.08 -25.36
C LYS A 524 24.02 -21.00 -25.06
N ARG A 525 24.74 -20.05 -25.69
CA ARG A 525 26.15 -19.77 -25.41
C ARG A 525 26.34 -19.21 -23.99
N LEU A 526 25.50 -18.26 -23.57
CA LEU A 526 25.56 -17.64 -22.24
C LEU A 526 25.29 -18.63 -21.10
N LYS A 527 24.41 -19.61 -21.32
CA LYS A 527 24.14 -20.68 -20.33
C LYS A 527 25.29 -21.68 -20.17
N ARG A 528 26.28 -21.69 -21.07
CA ARG A 528 27.41 -22.64 -21.07
C ARG A 528 28.69 -21.95 -20.59
N ALA A 529 29.69 -22.75 -20.22
CA ALA A 529 31.03 -22.23 -19.95
C ALA A 529 31.57 -21.45 -21.17
N PRO A 530 32.29 -20.33 -20.96
CA PRO A 530 32.76 -19.82 -19.68
C PRO A 530 31.74 -18.99 -18.89
N PHE A 531 30.66 -18.51 -19.51
CA PHE A 531 29.71 -17.57 -18.88
C PHE A 531 28.86 -18.19 -17.77
N SER A 532 28.28 -19.37 -18.01
CA SER A 532 27.47 -20.13 -17.04
C SER A 532 26.32 -19.32 -16.41
N LEU A 533 25.69 -18.43 -17.18
CA LEU A 533 24.63 -17.54 -16.72
C LEU A 533 23.27 -18.23 -16.65
N LYS A 534 22.43 -17.73 -15.75
CA LYS A 534 20.99 -18.00 -15.71
C LYS A 534 20.25 -16.86 -16.41
N ILE A 535 19.16 -17.20 -17.10
CA ILE A 535 18.46 -16.28 -17.99
C ILE A 535 17.03 -16.09 -17.50
N GLY A 536 16.72 -14.88 -17.02
CA GLY A 536 15.37 -14.45 -16.68
C GLY A 536 14.72 -13.65 -17.82
N SER A 537 13.38 -13.62 -17.86
CA SER A 537 12.61 -12.77 -18.79
C SER A 537 11.55 -11.99 -18.02
N THR A 538 11.47 -10.68 -18.22
CA THR A 538 10.37 -9.83 -17.72
C THR A 538 9.54 -9.32 -18.89
N THR A 539 8.26 -9.01 -18.67
CA THR A 539 7.41 -8.41 -19.70
C THR A 539 6.24 -7.61 -19.12
N GLY A 540 5.83 -6.56 -19.83
CA GLY A 540 4.57 -5.85 -19.56
C GLY A 540 3.32 -6.57 -20.10
N TYR A 541 3.48 -7.67 -20.84
CA TYR A 541 2.34 -8.43 -21.36
C TYR A 541 1.56 -9.18 -20.26
N PRO A 542 0.24 -9.38 -20.43
CA PRO A 542 -0.55 -10.24 -19.56
C PRO A 542 -0.06 -11.68 -19.51
N LYS A 543 -0.40 -12.38 -18.42
CA LYS A 543 0.04 -13.76 -18.19
C LYS A 543 -0.37 -14.73 -19.32
N GLU A 544 -1.56 -14.54 -19.91
CA GLU A 544 -2.07 -15.36 -21.00
C GLU A 544 -1.26 -15.19 -22.28
N VAL A 545 -0.81 -13.97 -22.57
CA VAL A 545 0.05 -13.65 -23.71
C VAL A 545 1.44 -14.25 -23.50
N LEU A 546 2.02 -14.06 -22.30
CA LEU A 546 3.33 -14.61 -21.96
C LEU A 546 3.36 -16.13 -22.11
N LYS A 547 2.30 -16.84 -21.68
CA LYS A 547 2.21 -18.30 -21.80
C LYS A 547 2.35 -18.78 -23.25
N ILE A 548 1.68 -18.10 -24.18
CA ILE A 548 1.73 -18.45 -25.62
C ILE A 548 3.10 -18.13 -26.20
N LEU A 549 3.66 -16.96 -25.86
CA LEU A 549 4.98 -16.55 -26.31
C LEU A 549 6.09 -17.50 -25.83
N LEU A 550 6.03 -17.97 -24.59
CA LEU A 550 6.96 -18.96 -24.05
C LEU A 550 6.85 -20.30 -24.77
N GLN A 551 5.63 -20.74 -25.10
CA GLN A 551 5.43 -21.97 -25.87
C GLN A 551 6.01 -21.84 -27.29
N ALA A 552 5.78 -20.72 -27.96
CA ALA A 552 6.28 -20.47 -29.31
C ALA A 552 7.80 -20.27 -29.35
N SER A 553 8.39 -19.60 -28.37
CA SER A 553 9.83 -19.36 -28.32
C SER A 553 10.61 -20.62 -27.94
N SER A 554 10.03 -21.49 -27.11
CA SER A 554 10.64 -22.78 -26.74
C SER A 554 10.86 -23.69 -27.94
N THR A 555 9.92 -23.75 -28.88
CA THR A 555 10.08 -24.56 -30.11
C THR A 555 11.14 -24.00 -31.05
N GLN A 556 11.51 -22.73 -30.88
CA GLN A 556 12.53 -22.01 -31.65
C GLN A 556 13.88 -21.92 -30.90
N GLY A 557 14.01 -22.61 -29.76
CA GLY A 557 15.28 -22.74 -29.04
C GLY A 557 15.58 -21.65 -28.01
N PHE A 558 14.64 -20.74 -27.72
CA PHE A 558 14.75 -19.80 -26.61
C PHE A 558 13.91 -20.27 -25.42
N ILE A 559 14.57 -20.65 -24.34
CA ILE A 559 13.92 -21.10 -23.10
C ILE A 559 14.54 -20.33 -21.92
N PRO A 560 13.89 -19.31 -21.38
CA PRO A 560 14.34 -18.65 -20.17
C PRO A 560 14.21 -19.59 -18.97
N ASP A 561 15.10 -19.47 -17.98
CA ASP A 561 15.07 -20.26 -16.74
C ASP A 561 13.95 -19.80 -15.79
N ALA A 562 13.54 -18.53 -15.88
CA ALA A 562 12.36 -17.98 -15.24
C ALA A 562 11.75 -16.88 -16.10
N SER A 563 10.45 -16.64 -15.93
CA SER A 563 9.76 -15.53 -16.58
C SER A 563 8.77 -14.89 -15.62
N VAL A 564 8.59 -13.58 -15.71
CA VAL A 564 7.67 -12.80 -14.88
C VAL A 564 6.92 -11.81 -15.77
N CYS A 565 5.61 -11.70 -15.62
CA CYS A 565 4.84 -10.59 -16.17
C CYS A 565 4.51 -9.53 -15.11
N LEU A 566 4.26 -8.30 -15.56
CA LEU A 566 3.93 -7.17 -14.69
C LEU A 566 2.70 -7.43 -13.80
N GLU A 567 1.72 -8.19 -14.29
CA GLU A 567 0.51 -8.58 -13.52
C GLU A 567 0.84 -9.47 -12.31
N GLU A 568 2.01 -10.11 -12.27
CA GLU A 568 2.47 -10.90 -11.12
C GLU A 568 3.09 -10.02 -10.02
N VAL A 569 3.14 -8.70 -10.22
CA VAL A 569 3.76 -7.72 -9.33
C VAL A 569 2.74 -6.63 -8.98
N PRO A 570 1.89 -6.85 -7.96
CA PRO A 570 0.77 -5.95 -7.65
C PRO A 570 1.19 -4.51 -7.34
N GLU A 571 2.39 -4.32 -6.80
CA GLU A 571 2.92 -3.00 -6.42
C GLU A 571 3.47 -2.19 -7.61
N ALA A 572 3.61 -2.80 -8.80
CA ALA A 572 4.17 -2.13 -9.96
C ALA A 572 3.10 -1.34 -10.73
N ASN A 573 3.30 -0.03 -10.85
CA ASN A 573 2.47 0.86 -11.65
C ASN A 573 2.74 0.63 -13.16
N PRO A 574 1.75 0.27 -14.00
CA PRO A 574 1.97 0.08 -15.44
C PRO A 574 2.43 1.32 -16.20
N SER A 575 2.17 2.50 -15.65
CA SER A 575 2.52 3.78 -16.26
C SER A 575 3.92 4.27 -15.90
N GLN A 576 4.64 3.55 -15.02
CA GLN A 576 5.99 3.91 -14.59
C GLN A 576 6.91 2.69 -14.54
N PRO A 577 8.21 2.83 -14.89
CA PRO A 577 9.17 1.73 -14.73
C PRO A 577 9.26 1.27 -13.28
N SER A 578 9.29 -0.05 -13.04
CA SER A 578 9.44 -0.65 -11.71
C SER A 578 10.50 -1.76 -11.75
N PRO A 579 11.40 -1.85 -10.76
CA PRO A 579 12.40 -2.92 -10.69
C PRO A 579 11.83 -4.26 -10.20
N ALA A 580 10.59 -4.26 -9.70
CA ALA A 580 10.01 -5.40 -8.99
C ALA A 580 9.79 -6.66 -9.85
N PRO A 581 9.43 -6.60 -11.16
CA PRO A 581 9.39 -7.80 -12.00
C PRO A 581 10.78 -8.46 -12.14
N LEU A 582 11.83 -7.65 -12.23
CA LEU A 582 13.21 -8.14 -12.31
C LEU A 582 13.66 -8.80 -11.00
N TRP A 583 13.32 -8.22 -9.85
CA TRP A 583 13.59 -8.83 -8.53
C TRP A 583 12.81 -10.14 -8.32
N LEU A 584 11.52 -10.18 -8.69
CA LEU A 584 10.74 -11.42 -8.64
C LEU A 584 11.34 -12.50 -9.55
N CYS A 585 11.87 -12.11 -10.72
CA CYS A 585 12.56 -13.02 -11.61
C CYS A 585 13.82 -13.61 -10.95
N ALA A 586 14.62 -12.77 -10.28
CA ALA A 586 15.81 -13.21 -9.55
C ALA A 586 15.49 -14.15 -8.38
N ILE A 587 14.41 -13.86 -7.64
CA ILE A 587 13.91 -14.74 -6.57
C ILE A 587 13.54 -16.12 -7.13
N ARG A 588 12.82 -16.17 -8.26
CA ARG A 588 12.47 -17.45 -8.93
C ARG A 588 13.69 -18.24 -9.38
N LEU A 589 14.75 -17.54 -9.77
CA LEU A 589 16.02 -18.15 -10.17
C LEU A 589 16.92 -18.54 -8.99
N GLY A 590 16.61 -18.08 -7.77
CA GLY A 590 17.47 -18.23 -6.60
C GLY A 590 18.79 -17.47 -6.73
N LEU A 591 18.78 -16.30 -7.37
CA LEU A 591 19.97 -15.51 -7.68
C LEU A 591 20.01 -14.20 -6.91
N SER A 592 21.20 -13.85 -6.42
CA SER A 592 21.57 -12.51 -5.95
C SER A 592 23.11 -12.40 -5.95
N PRO A 593 23.71 -11.37 -6.58
CA PRO A 593 23.07 -10.26 -7.30
C PRO A 593 22.63 -10.61 -8.73
N ILE A 594 21.85 -9.72 -9.36
CA ILE A 594 21.54 -9.75 -10.79
C ILE A 594 22.63 -8.95 -11.51
N GLU A 595 23.26 -9.53 -12.54
CA GLU A 595 24.40 -8.89 -13.20
C GLU A 595 23.97 -7.80 -14.19
N PHE A 596 23.04 -8.11 -15.10
CA PHE A 596 22.62 -7.17 -16.15
C PHE A 596 21.18 -7.40 -16.63
N LYS A 597 20.58 -6.34 -17.18
CA LYS A 597 19.29 -6.32 -17.89
C LYS A 597 19.49 -5.92 -19.34
N VAL A 598 18.88 -6.67 -20.26
CA VAL A 598 18.84 -6.36 -21.69
C VAL A 598 17.43 -5.94 -22.07
N ASP A 599 17.27 -4.85 -22.81
CA ASP A 599 15.97 -4.37 -23.28
C ASP A 599 16.08 -3.50 -24.55
N ASP A 600 14.98 -3.33 -25.28
CA ASP A 600 14.91 -2.50 -26.49
C ASP A 600 14.09 -1.21 -26.28
N SER A 601 13.61 -0.98 -25.05
CA SER A 601 12.77 0.16 -24.68
C SER A 601 13.38 0.99 -23.55
N VAL A 602 13.10 2.29 -23.54
CA VAL A 602 13.49 3.19 -22.43
C VAL A 602 12.92 2.71 -21.08
N ASN A 603 11.70 2.15 -21.07
CA ASN A 603 11.09 1.65 -19.83
C ASN A 603 11.81 0.43 -19.28
N GLY A 604 12.24 -0.51 -20.13
CA GLY A 604 12.99 -1.67 -19.66
C GLY A 604 14.44 -1.37 -19.32
N ILE A 605 15.04 -0.32 -19.92
CA ILE A 605 16.30 0.23 -19.42
C ILE A 605 16.11 0.83 -18.02
N ALA A 606 15.06 1.63 -17.82
CA ALA A 606 14.74 2.19 -16.51
C ALA A 606 14.44 1.10 -15.45
N GLU A 607 13.76 0.00 -15.81
CA GLU A 607 13.60 -1.18 -14.93
C GLU A 607 14.95 -1.69 -14.42
N GLY A 608 15.94 -1.84 -15.31
CA GLY A 608 17.29 -2.29 -14.94
C GLY A 608 18.05 -1.29 -14.07
N LEU A 609 17.97 0.00 -14.40
CA LEU A 609 18.62 1.07 -13.63
C LEU A 609 18.06 1.15 -12.20
N LEU A 610 16.73 1.08 -12.06
CA LEU A 610 16.07 1.08 -10.74
C LEU A 610 16.39 -0.17 -9.92
N ALA A 611 16.68 -1.29 -10.58
CA ALA A 611 17.10 -2.52 -9.93
C ALA A 611 18.59 -2.51 -9.54
N GLY A 612 19.35 -1.48 -9.94
CA GLY A 612 20.78 -1.34 -9.65
C GLY A 612 21.66 -2.31 -10.43
N VAL A 613 21.30 -2.64 -11.68
CA VAL A 613 22.03 -3.60 -12.52
C VAL A 613 22.59 -2.95 -13.78
N TRP A 614 23.61 -3.56 -14.40
CA TRP A 614 24.10 -3.10 -15.70
C TRP A 614 22.99 -3.19 -16.75
N THR A 615 22.90 -2.22 -17.66
CA THR A 615 21.82 -2.14 -18.64
C THR A 615 22.35 -2.10 -20.06
N VAL A 616 21.77 -2.93 -20.93
CA VAL A 616 22.17 -3.08 -22.32
C VAL A 616 20.96 -2.86 -23.22
N GLY A 617 20.98 -1.76 -23.99
CA GLY A 617 19.99 -1.44 -25.00
C GLY A 617 20.22 -2.19 -26.31
N ILE A 618 19.16 -2.76 -26.91
CA ILE A 618 19.21 -3.32 -28.27
C ILE A 618 18.60 -2.32 -29.26
N ALA A 619 19.39 -1.81 -30.21
CA ALA A 619 18.96 -0.75 -31.12
C ALA A 619 18.24 -1.26 -32.38
N LYS A 620 18.84 -2.21 -33.11
CA LYS A 620 18.42 -2.57 -34.48
C LYS A 620 17.04 -3.23 -34.53
N THR A 621 16.72 -4.03 -33.53
CA THR A 621 15.43 -4.74 -33.42
C THR A 621 14.45 -4.06 -32.47
N SER A 622 14.70 -2.80 -32.10
CA SER A 622 13.85 -2.05 -31.20
C SER A 622 12.59 -1.52 -31.87
N SER A 623 11.61 -1.19 -31.02
CA SER A 623 10.44 -0.39 -31.41
C SER A 623 10.78 0.97 -32.05
N TYR A 624 11.98 1.55 -31.80
CA TYR A 624 12.42 2.81 -32.42
C TYR A 624 12.79 2.67 -33.89
N VAL A 625 13.26 1.49 -34.31
CA VAL A 625 13.47 1.16 -35.73
C VAL A 625 12.13 0.75 -36.35
N GLY A 626 11.38 -0.11 -35.66
CA GLY A 626 9.99 -0.44 -35.98
C GLY A 626 9.80 -1.13 -37.33
N LEU A 627 10.78 -1.94 -37.77
CA LEU A 627 10.75 -2.67 -39.03
C LEU A 627 10.90 -4.17 -38.76
N ASN A 628 10.24 -5.00 -39.58
CA ASN A 628 10.50 -6.43 -39.61
C ASN A 628 11.77 -6.76 -40.41
N GLU A 629 12.22 -8.01 -40.35
CA GLU A 629 13.46 -8.49 -40.99
C GLU A 629 13.50 -8.19 -42.50
N GLN A 630 12.44 -8.51 -43.24
CA GLN A 630 12.35 -8.24 -44.67
C GLN A 630 12.46 -6.74 -44.97
N GLN A 631 11.74 -5.91 -44.21
CA GLN A 631 11.76 -4.46 -44.38
C GLN A 631 13.13 -3.86 -44.07
N LEU A 632 13.88 -4.49 -43.15
CA LEU A 632 15.21 -4.07 -42.76
C LEU A 632 16.23 -4.33 -43.88
N ASP A 633 16.11 -5.49 -44.54
CA ASP A 633 16.95 -5.89 -45.68
C ASP A 633 16.70 -5.04 -46.92
N GLU A 634 15.45 -4.61 -47.11
CA GLU A 634 15.04 -3.77 -48.25
C GLU A 634 15.32 -2.28 -48.02
N LEU A 635 15.65 -1.85 -46.79
CA LEU A 635 15.79 -0.44 -46.44
C LEU A 635 17.09 0.17 -46.97
N LYS A 636 17.00 1.38 -47.53
CA LYS A 636 18.19 2.15 -47.92
C LYS A 636 19.08 2.45 -46.71
N SER A 637 20.40 2.30 -46.87
CA SER A 637 21.36 2.47 -45.77
C SER A 637 21.31 3.84 -45.08
N ALA A 638 20.89 4.90 -45.77
CA ALA A 638 20.76 6.23 -45.16
C ALA A 638 19.57 6.33 -44.19
N GLU A 639 18.42 5.76 -44.56
CA GLU A 639 17.22 5.73 -43.71
C GLU A 639 17.45 4.83 -42.50
N LEU A 640 18.09 3.67 -42.72
CA LEU A 640 18.43 2.75 -41.62
C LEU A 640 19.34 3.43 -40.60
N ARG A 641 20.36 4.17 -41.05
CA ARG A 641 21.25 4.94 -40.17
C ARG A 641 20.50 5.97 -39.34
N MET A 642 19.54 6.70 -39.92
CA MET A 642 18.76 7.68 -39.16
C MET A 642 17.90 7.02 -38.08
N ARG A 643 17.25 5.89 -38.40
CA ARG A 643 16.44 5.14 -37.43
C ARG A 643 17.28 4.51 -36.33
N LEU A 644 18.42 3.92 -36.68
CA LEU A 644 19.38 3.41 -35.72
C LEU A 644 19.88 4.53 -34.82
N GLN A 645 20.29 5.68 -35.37
CA GLN A 645 20.75 6.80 -34.56
C GLN A 645 19.69 7.23 -33.54
N ARG A 646 18.42 7.33 -33.97
CA ARG A 646 17.30 7.62 -33.05
C ARG A 646 17.17 6.58 -31.93
N ALA A 647 17.33 5.29 -32.25
CA ALA A 647 17.28 4.22 -31.26
C ALA A 647 18.45 4.33 -30.26
N TYR A 648 19.67 4.58 -30.75
CA TYR A 648 20.85 4.84 -29.91
C TYR A 648 20.63 6.03 -29.00
N ASP A 649 20.23 7.19 -29.56
CA ASP A 649 20.01 8.42 -28.80
C ASP A 649 18.97 8.21 -27.70
N ALA A 650 17.86 7.53 -28.00
CA ALA A 650 16.81 7.24 -27.02
C ALA A 650 17.30 6.32 -25.90
N LEU A 651 17.96 5.21 -26.24
CA LEU A 651 18.41 4.21 -25.26
C LEU A 651 19.57 4.76 -24.41
N SER A 652 20.58 5.36 -25.02
CA SER A 652 21.69 5.98 -24.29
C SER A 652 21.21 7.19 -23.47
N GLY A 653 20.29 7.99 -24.01
CA GLY A 653 19.71 9.13 -23.30
C GLY A 653 18.91 8.75 -22.07
N SER A 654 18.38 7.51 -22.02
CA SER A 654 17.72 6.97 -20.82
C SER A 654 18.66 6.43 -19.75
N GLY A 655 19.98 6.47 -19.99
CA GLY A 655 21.00 6.00 -19.06
C GLY A 655 21.43 4.55 -19.28
N ALA A 656 21.17 3.97 -20.46
CA ALA A 656 21.71 2.65 -20.79
C ALA A 656 23.25 2.65 -20.72
N HIS A 657 23.84 1.69 -20.00
CA HIS A 657 25.30 1.57 -19.88
C HIS A 657 25.97 1.18 -21.19
N TYR A 658 25.28 0.36 -21.97
CA TYR A 658 25.68 -0.06 -23.30
C TYR A 658 24.47 0.02 -24.23
N VAL A 659 24.72 0.30 -25.50
CA VAL A 659 23.74 0.12 -26.57
C VAL A 659 24.43 -0.64 -27.69
N ILE A 660 23.81 -1.72 -28.16
CA ILE A 660 24.33 -2.59 -29.23
C ILE A 660 23.28 -2.75 -30.31
N ASP A 661 23.72 -3.06 -31.54
CA ASP A 661 22.79 -3.26 -32.65
C ASP A 661 21.92 -4.48 -32.41
N THR A 662 22.53 -5.61 -32.07
CA THR A 662 21.82 -6.89 -31.90
C THR A 662 22.32 -7.65 -30.68
N ILE A 663 21.54 -8.62 -30.23
CA ILE A 663 21.94 -9.51 -29.12
C ILE A 663 23.22 -10.30 -29.43
N ALA A 664 23.62 -10.44 -30.70
CA ALA A 664 24.85 -11.13 -31.10
C ALA A 664 26.10 -10.49 -30.49
N ASP A 665 26.05 -9.19 -30.20
CA ASP A 665 27.16 -8.41 -29.64
C ASP A 665 27.22 -8.49 -28.10
N LEU A 666 26.20 -9.06 -27.46
CA LEU A 666 26.09 -9.14 -26.00
C LEU A 666 27.28 -9.85 -25.31
N PRO A 667 27.88 -10.94 -25.85
CA PRO A 667 29.04 -11.56 -25.22
C PRO A 667 30.23 -10.60 -25.03
N VAL A 668 30.45 -9.67 -25.97
CA VAL A 668 31.53 -8.68 -25.89
C VAL A 668 31.24 -7.67 -24.77
N VAL A 669 29.97 -7.28 -24.61
CA VAL A 669 29.53 -6.40 -23.53
C VAL A 669 29.70 -7.08 -22.16
N ILE A 670 29.37 -8.37 -22.06
CA ILE A 670 29.54 -9.13 -20.81
C ILE A 670 31.02 -9.21 -20.42
N ASP A 671 31.92 -9.41 -21.38
CA ASP A 671 33.36 -9.41 -21.10
C ASP A 671 33.83 -8.04 -20.54
N ASP A 672 33.29 -6.94 -21.05
CA ASP A 672 33.59 -5.59 -20.51
C ASP A 672 32.97 -5.36 -19.13
N ILE A 673 31.73 -5.79 -18.90
CA ILE A 673 31.09 -5.76 -17.58
C ILE A 673 31.94 -6.53 -16.56
N ASN A 674 32.38 -7.74 -16.89
CA ASN A 674 33.25 -8.53 -16.02
C ASN A 674 34.57 -7.81 -15.70
N ARG A 675 35.18 -7.16 -16.70
CA ARG A 675 36.39 -6.34 -16.50
C ARG A 675 36.13 -5.16 -15.55
N ARG A 676 35.01 -4.46 -15.71
CA ARG A 676 34.61 -3.32 -14.88
C ARG A 676 34.31 -3.74 -13.44
N LEU A 677 33.58 -4.84 -13.26
CA LEU A 677 33.32 -5.45 -11.95
C LEU A 677 34.63 -5.87 -11.25
N ALA A 678 35.57 -6.46 -11.98
CA ALA A 678 36.89 -6.81 -11.44
C ALA A 678 37.70 -5.58 -10.99
N ASN A 679 37.42 -4.41 -11.57
CA ASN A 679 38.02 -3.13 -11.17
C ASN A 679 37.23 -2.40 -10.06
N GLY A 680 36.14 -2.99 -9.56
CA GLY A 680 35.30 -2.40 -8.51
C GLY A 680 34.32 -1.33 -9.00
N GLU A 681 34.12 -1.20 -10.32
CA GLU A 681 33.07 -0.35 -10.88
C GLU A 681 31.69 -0.98 -10.60
N LYS A 682 30.68 -0.11 -10.49
CA LYS A 682 29.29 -0.50 -10.26
C LYS A 682 28.41 0.11 -11.37
N PRO A 683 27.25 -0.51 -11.66
CA PRO A 683 26.20 0.14 -12.44
C PRO A 683 25.86 1.53 -11.87
#